data_AF-A0A5J4ZY05-F1
#
_entry.id   AF-A0A5J4ZY05-F1
#
_cell.length_a   1.000
_cell.length_b   1.000
_cell.length_c   1.000
_cell.angle_alpha   90.00
_cell.angle_beta   90.00
_cell.angle_gamma   90.00
#
_symmetry.space_group_name_H-M   'P 1'
#
loop_
_entity.id
_entity.type
_entity.pdbx_description
1 polymer ?
#
loop_
_entity_poly.entity_id
_entity_poly.type
_entity_poly.pdbx_seq_one_letter_code
_entity_poly.pdbx_strand_id
1 'polypeptide(L)'
;MHLLIPFVNQYLLGCCQIYIVTVEGEPVISYKGGVDGFEATAVESDEKIDVTSELVTSYSHHLEKKHDMLLGLLFDHGTYKKLYSYRHLINGFAVQISPEQAEILRRAPGVKSVEKDWKVRRLTTHTPQFLGLPTGVWPTGGGFDRAGEDIVIGFVDSGIYPHHPSFATYNTKPYGPVPKYRGKCEVDPDTKKGFCNGKIVGAQHFAEAAIAAGQFNPAVDFASPLDGDGHGSHTAAIAAGNNGIPVRMHGYEFGKASGMAPHARIAVYKAIYRLFGGFVADVVAAIEQAVHDGVDILNLSVGPNSPPATTKTTFLNPLDATLLSAVKAGVFVAQAAGNGGPFPKSLLSYSPWIASVAAAIDDRRYKNHLTLGNGKILAGIGLSSATHSNRTFTLVAANDVLLDASVFRKSRKQPRALGAIGFVLAVENVSPGTKFDPVPVGIPGIVITDVSKSMELIDYYNISTSRDWTGRVRSFKATGSIGDGLMPILHKSAPQVASFSARGPNVKDYSLQDADLLKPDILAPGNLIWAAWSPNGTDEPNYMGEGFAMISGTSMAAPHIAGIAALIKQKHPRWSPAAIKSALMTTSTTLDRAGRPIQAQQNSGSETMTLVSGTPFDYGSGHVSPRAALDPGLIFDAGYEDYLGFLCTVPGIDGHEIKNHTNSPCNYTLGHPSNLNMPSITIAHLVGTQTVSRTVTNVAGEETYVISARMAPAVAIETNPPAMTLRPGASRKFTVTLTVRSVTRAYSFGEVLMKGSRGHKMEEPLFFDKMMKQLRATCRYYTGYPKDLGPSRVIHFTSEREFVQLLHQGHPVVVAFTIRGNYTKHLDRVLEEGAVEFYPHVKFMRVECPKYPGFCITRQRKEYPFIEMFHSPEQAANQGRVADPNTTKYSCESFTFQL
;
A
#
# COMPACT_ATOMS: atom_id res chain seq x y z
N MET A 1 14.77 25.82 56.38
CA MET A 1 14.10 24.51 56.55
C MET A 1 14.91 23.48 55.78
N HIS A 2 15.39 22.43 56.44
CA HIS A 2 16.41 21.52 55.88
C HIS A 2 15.80 20.46 54.96
N LEU A 3 16.48 20.17 53.85
CA LEU A 3 16.21 19.02 52.98
C LEU A 3 17.20 17.90 53.33
N LEU A 4 16.74 16.86 54.02
CA LEU A 4 17.52 15.65 54.30
C LEU A 4 17.29 14.63 53.17
N ILE A 5 18.34 14.31 52.44
CA ILE A 5 18.35 13.23 51.43
C ILE A 5 19.05 12.02 52.05
N PRO A 6 18.37 10.86 52.21
CA PRO A 6 19.04 9.64 52.62
C PRO A 6 19.83 9.05 51.44
N PHE A 7 21.16 9.15 51.48
CA PHE A 7 22.03 8.30 50.67
C PHE A 7 21.97 6.87 51.21
N VAL A 8 21.35 5.96 50.46
CA VAL A 8 21.49 4.52 50.69
C VAL A 8 22.69 4.02 49.90
N ASN A 9 23.64 3.42 50.61
CA ASN A 9 24.87 2.87 50.06
C ASN A 9 24.55 1.73 49.07
N GLN A 10 24.74 1.96 47.76
CA GLN A 10 24.53 0.93 46.75
C GLN A 10 25.79 0.08 46.62
N TYR A 11 25.87 -0.99 47.41
CA TYR A 11 26.84 -2.06 47.17
C TYR A 11 26.65 -2.66 45.77
N LEU A 12 27.77 -2.93 45.10
CA LEU A 12 27.85 -3.56 43.78
C LEU A 12 27.38 -5.03 43.84
N LEU A 13 26.07 -5.24 43.82
CA LEU A 13 25.46 -6.49 43.37
C LEU A 13 25.35 -6.46 41.85
N GLY A 14 25.87 -7.49 41.16
CA GLY A 14 25.82 -7.57 39.71
C GLY A 14 24.39 -7.47 39.19
N CYS A 15 24.09 -6.44 38.38
CA CYS A 15 22.72 -6.14 37.96
C CYS A 15 22.03 -7.34 37.29
N CYS A 16 21.00 -7.88 37.94
CA CYS A 16 20.14 -8.92 37.38
C CYS A 16 19.52 -8.46 36.06
N GLN A 17 19.64 -9.30 35.03
CA GLN A 17 19.16 -9.07 33.68
C GLN A 17 17.88 -9.86 33.45
N ILE A 18 17.09 -9.47 32.45
CA ILE A 18 15.86 -10.18 32.08
C ILE A 18 16.18 -11.18 30.98
N TYR A 19 15.69 -12.41 31.11
CA TYR A 19 15.81 -13.47 30.13
C TYR A 19 14.44 -14.08 29.83
N ILE A 20 14.23 -14.45 28.56
CA ILE A 20 13.11 -15.23 28.04
C ILE A 20 13.61 -16.67 27.91
N VAL A 21 13.01 -17.58 28.66
CA VAL A 21 13.32 -19.02 28.66
C VAL A 21 12.22 -19.76 27.92
N THR A 22 12.56 -20.63 26.97
CA THR A 22 11.60 -21.58 26.37
C THR A 22 11.91 -22.99 26.83
N VAL A 23 10.87 -23.81 27.02
CA VAL A 23 10.98 -25.14 27.64
C VAL A 23 10.32 -26.24 26.79
N GLU A 24 10.60 -27.49 27.13
CA GLU A 24 10.05 -28.68 26.50
C GLU A 24 8.55 -28.89 26.79
N GLY A 25 7.86 -29.55 25.86
CA GLY A 25 6.40 -29.57 25.76
C GLY A 25 5.84 -28.60 24.71
N GLU A 26 4.63 -28.87 24.25
CA GLU A 26 3.88 -28.02 23.31
C GLU A 26 3.10 -26.92 24.07
N PRO A 27 3.02 -25.69 23.57
CA PRO A 27 2.08 -24.69 24.11
C PRO A 27 0.63 -25.08 23.81
N VAL A 28 -0.33 -24.53 24.57
CA VAL A 28 -1.77 -24.82 24.43
C VAL A 28 -2.24 -24.80 22.97
N ILE A 29 -1.90 -23.77 22.19
CA ILE A 29 -2.39 -23.61 20.80
C ILE A 29 -1.98 -24.75 19.86
N SER A 30 -0.96 -25.53 20.21
CA SER A 30 -0.45 -26.63 19.39
C SER A 30 -0.38 -27.97 20.13
N TYR A 31 -0.93 -28.09 21.34
CA TYR A 31 -0.82 -29.32 22.14
C TYR A 31 -1.76 -30.41 21.65
N LYS A 32 -1.21 -31.50 21.11
CA LYS A 32 -1.95 -32.59 20.46
C LYS A 32 -2.33 -33.76 21.38
N GLY A 33 -2.23 -33.59 22.69
CA GLY A 33 -2.40 -34.67 23.67
C GLY A 33 -1.09 -35.42 23.96
N GLY A 34 -1.15 -36.42 24.83
CA GLY A 34 0.00 -37.27 25.18
C GLY A 34 0.69 -36.97 26.52
N VAL A 35 0.13 -36.08 27.35
CA VAL A 35 0.44 -35.97 28.78
C VAL A 35 -0.73 -36.54 29.58
N ASP A 36 -0.45 -37.50 30.46
CA ASP A 36 -1.45 -38.15 31.30
C ASP A 36 -2.25 -37.11 32.11
N GLY A 37 -3.59 -37.21 32.04
CA GLY A 37 -4.51 -36.28 32.68
C GLY A 37 -4.85 -35.00 31.90
N PHE A 38 -4.35 -34.82 30.66
CA PHE A 38 -4.63 -33.63 29.85
C PHE A 38 -4.96 -33.96 28.39
N GLU A 39 -6.20 -33.67 27.99
CA GLU A 39 -6.66 -33.81 26.61
C GLU A 39 -6.01 -32.78 25.65
N ALA A 40 -6.05 -33.07 24.35
CA ALA A 40 -5.53 -32.18 23.31
C ALA A 40 -6.25 -30.82 23.32
N THR A 41 -5.49 -29.74 23.09
CA THR A 41 -6.01 -28.36 23.00
C THR A 41 -5.65 -27.64 21.70
N ALA A 42 -4.92 -28.32 20.81
CA ALA A 42 -4.68 -27.86 19.45
C ALA A 42 -5.99 -27.77 18.64
N VAL A 43 -6.15 -26.67 17.90
CA VAL A 43 -7.24 -26.45 16.95
C VAL A 43 -6.71 -26.49 15.51
N GLU A 44 -7.55 -26.90 14.56
CA GLU A 44 -7.22 -26.80 13.12
C GLU A 44 -7.21 -25.33 12.66
N SER A 45 -6.57 -25.04 11.51
CA SER A 45 -5.99 -23.72 11.18
C SER A 45 -6.92 -22.50 11.22
N ASP A 46 -8.22 -22.71 11.22
CA ASP A 46 -9.26 -21.70 10.99
C ASP A 46 -10.21 -21.53 12.19
N GLU A 47 -10.13 -22.40 13.21
CA GLU A 47 -10.99 -22.34 14.40
C GLU A 47 -10.42 -21.45 15.51
N LYS A 48 -11.30 -20.76 16.25
CA LYS A 48 -10.92 -19.98 17.42
C LYS A 48 -10.88 -20.87 18.65
N ILE A 49 -9.69 -21.02 19.24
CA ILE A 49 -9.54 -21.70 20.52
C ILE A 49 -10.34 -20.99 21.63
N ASP A 50 -11.17 -21.75 22.35
CA ASP A 50 -11.83 -21.27 23.56
C ASP A 50 -10.85 -21.27 24.73
N VAL A 51 -10.26 -20.11 24.98
CA VAL A 51 -9.32 -19.85 26.07
C VAL A 51 -9.94 -19.94 27.47
N THR A 52 -11.27 -20.05 27.57
CA THR A 52 -12.00 -20.19 28.84
C THR A 52 -12.41 -21.63 29.17
N SER A 53 -12.23 -22.56 28.22
CA SER A 53 -12.53 -23.98 28.43
C SER A 53 -11.69 -24.60 29.55
N GLU A 54 -12.27 -25.59 30.24
CA GLU A 54 -11.62 -26.29 31.34
C GLU A 54 -10.35 -27.03 30.88
N LEU A 55 -10.39 -27.63 29.68
CA LEU A 55 -9.24 -28.30 29.04
C LEU A 55 -8.04 -27.35 28.86
N VAL A 56 -8.29 -26.17 28.25
CA VAL A 56 -7.25 -25.14 28.05
C VAL A 56 -6.75 -24.60 29.38
N THR A 57 -7.65 -24.35 30.33
CA THR A 57 -7.30 -23.79 31.64
C THR A 57 -6.44 -24.76 32.45
N SER A 58 -6.82 -26.04 32.48
CA SER A 58 -6.10 -27.11 33.17
C SER A 58 -4.70 -27.32 32.60
N TYR A 59 -4.58 -27.46 31.27
CA TYR A 59 -3.27 -27.63 30.63
C TYR A 59 -2.37 -26.39 30.75
N SER A 60 -2.94 -25.18 30.62
CA SER A 60 -2.20 -23.93 30.83
C SER A 60 -1.62 -23.85 32.26
N HIS A 61 -2.40 -24.23 33.28
CA HIS A 61 -1.94 -24.26 34.66
C HIS A 61 -0.89 -25.36 34.93
N HIS A 62 -0.95 -26.49 34.22
CA HIS A 62 0.09 -27.53 34.24
C HIS A 62 1.43 -27.02 33.70
N LEU A 63 1.43 -26.32 32.56
CA LEU A 63 2.64 -25.69 32.02
C LEU A 63 3.22 -24.66 33.01
N GLU A 64 2.37 -23.85 33.63
CA GLU A 64 2.81 -22.87 34.64
C GLU A 64 3.47 -23.53 35.86
N LYS A 65 2.87 -24.60 36.41
CA LYS A 65 3.47 -25.40 37.49
C LYS A 65 4.83 -25.97 37.10
N LYS A 66 5.02 -26.39 35.84
CA LYS A 66 6.33 -26.84 35.34
C LYS A 66 7.36 -25.71 35.29
N HIS A 67 6.96 -24.49 34.92
CA HIS A 67 7.86 -23.32 34.97
C HIS A 67 8.31 -23.01 36.40
N ASP A 68 7.38 -23.00 37.35
CA ASP A 68 7.67 -22.70 38.75
C ASP A 68 8.50 -23.81 39.42
N MET A 69 8.21 -25.08 39.10
CA MET A 69 9.01 -26.22 39.56
C MET A 69 10.43 -26.16 39.02
N LEU A 70 10.62 -25.86 37.72
CA LEU A 70 11.96 -25.73 37.13
C LEU A 70 12.77 -24.61 37.80
N LEU A 71 12.16 -23.45 38.06
CA LEU A 71 12.83 -22.34 38.74
C LEU A 71 13.16 -22.67 40.20
N GLY A 72 12.22 -23.27 40.94
CA GLY A 72 12.42 -23.66 42.34
C GLY A 72 13.36 -24.86 42.56
N LEU A 73 13.59 -25.67 41.53
CA LEU A 73 14.62 -26.74 41.54
C LEU A 73 16.04 -26.20 41.29
N LEU A 74 16.17 -25.10 40.56
CA LEU A 74 17.46 -24.56 40.13
C LEU A 74 17.98 -23.41 40.99
N PHE A 75 17.10 -22.66 41.66
CA PHE A 75 17.46 -21.41 42.35
C PHE A 75 16.70 -21.22 43.67
N ASP A 76 17.41 -20.72 44.68
CA ASP A 76 16.83 -20.39 45.98
C ASP A 76 15.81 -19.25 45.88
N HIS A 77 14.75 -19.31 46.67
CA HIS A 77 13.73 -18.26 46.75
C HIS A 77 14.35 -16.89 47.10
N GLY A 78 14.05 -15.89 46.27
CA GLY A 78 14.60 -14.53 46.41
C GLY A 78 15.83 -14.26 45.53
N THR A 79 16.49 -15.29 44.99
CA THR A 79 17.62 -15.13 44.05
C THR A 79 17.20 -14.93 42.59
N TYR A 80 15.92 -15.13 42.29
CA TYR A 80 15.31 -14.92 40.98
C TYR A 80 13.93 -14.25 41.13
N LYS A 81 13.44 -13.62 40.05
CA LYS A 81 12.07 -13.12 39.98
C LYS A 81 11.41 -13.52 38.66
N LYS A 82 10.46 -14.46 38.70
CA LYS A 82 9.59 -14.76 37.56
C LYS A 82 8.75 -13.52 37.24
N LEU A 83 8.80 -13.06 35.99
CA LEU A 83 8.07 -11.89 35.51
C LEU A 83 6.76 -12.31 34.82
N TYR A 84 6.84 -13.33 33.96
CA TYR A 84 5.71 -13.82 33.16
C TYR A 84 5.84 -15.32 32.91
N SER A 85 4.72 -16.05 32.80
CA SER A 85 4.68 -17.41 32.23
C SER A 85 3.92 -17.40 30.90
N TYR A 86 4.58 -17.88 29.85
CA TYR A 86 4.04 -18.06 28.51
C TYR A 86 3.54 -19.48 28.36
N ARG A 87 2.24 -19.63 28.14
CA ARG A 87 1.54 -20.93 28.17
C ARG A 87 0.82 -21.22 26.85
N HIS A 88 0.29 -20.17 26.21
CA HIS A 88 -0.67 -20.32 25.11
C HIS A 88 -0.04 -20.35 23.71
N LEU A 89 0.92 -19.46 23.41
CA LEU A 89 1.52 -19.31 22.07
C LEU A 89 2.94 -19.89 21.97
N ILE A 90 3.68 -19.79 23.06
CA ILE A 90 4.98 -20.44 23.29
C ILE A 90 4.95 -20.99 24.72
N ASN A 91 5.73 -22.06 24.96
CA ASN A 91 5.87 -22.70 26.27
C ASN A 91 7.18 -22.22 26.90
N GLY A 92 7.09 -21.46 28.00
CA GLY A 92 8.25 -20.81 28.61
C GLY A 92 7.90 -19.72 29.62
N PHE A 93 8.88 -18.93 30.03
CA PHE A 93 8.70 -17.85 31.00
C PHE A 93 9.74 -16.74 30.82
N ALA A 94 9.42 -15.53 31.31
CA ALA A 94 10.40 -14.48 31.49
C ALA A 94 10.83 -14.39 32.96
N VAL A 95 12.13 -14.27 33.21
CA VAL A 95 12.69 -14.23 34.56
C VAL A 95 13.80 -13.18 34.65
N GLN A 96 13.89 -12.51 35.79
CA GLN A 96 15.00 -11.64 36.16
C GLN A 96 15.99 -12.42 37.04
N ILE A 97 17.23 -12.55 36.57
CA ILE A 97 18.31 -13.39 37.14
C ILE A 97 19.69 -12.80 36.82
N SER A 98 20.75 -13.30 37.46
CA SER A 98 22.14 -13.00 37.10
C SER A 98 22.56 -13.71 35.78
N PRO A 99 23.62 -13.25 35.11
CA PRO A 99 24.17 -13.94 33.94
C PRO A 99 24.62 -15.38 34.21
N GLU A 100 25.13 -15.65 35.42
CA GLU A 100 25.58 -16.97 35.86
C GLU A 100 24.39 -17.93 36.03
N GLN A 101 23.30 -17.45 36.63
CA GLN A 101 22.04 -18.20 36.70
C GLN A 101 21.46 -18.47 35.31
N ALA A 102 21.61 -17.56 34.34
CA ALA A 102 21.16 -17.78 32.98
C ALA A 102 21.94 -18.92 32.28
N GLU A 103 23.23 -19.09 32.58
CA GLU A 103 24.03 -20.22 32.08
C GLU A 103 23.64 -21.55 32.76
N ILE A 104 23.26 -21.53 34.04
CA ILE A 104 22.66 -22.70 34.72
C ILE A 104 21.37 -23.13 34.01
N LEU A 105 20.47 -22.18 33.70
CA LEU A 105 19.25 -22.46 32.94
C LEU A 105 19.53 -23.00 31.52
N ARG A 106 20.56 -22.50 30.81
CA ARG A 106 20.93 -23.02 29.47
C ARG A 106 21.31 -24.50 29.49
N ARG A 107 21.73 -25.03 30.63
CA ARG A 107 22.18 -26.42 30.82
C ARG A 107 21.14 -27.29 31.53
N ALA A 108 20.02 -26.73 31.95
CA ALA A 108 19.00 -27.44 32.70
C ALA A 108 18.17 -28.38 31.80
N PRO A 109 17.92 -29.64 32.21
CA PRO A 109 17.03 -30.54 31.49
C PRO A 109 15.65 -29.92 31.27
N GLY A 110 15.11 -30.04 30.05
CA GLY A 110 13.82 -29.47 29.69
C GLY A 110 13.86 -28.00 29.26
N VAL A 111 15.01 -27.32 29.24
CA VAL A 111 15.15 -25.96 28.66
C VAL A 111 15.58 -26.06 27.19
N LYS A 112 14.82 -25.40 26.31
CA LYS A 112 15.11 -25.31 24.86
C LYS A 112 15.96 -24.10 24.49
N SER A 113 15.70 -22.95 25.11
CA SER A 113 16.49 -21.73 24.91
C SER A 113 16.42 -20.81 26.11
N VAL A 114 17.45 -19.97 26.26
CA VAL A 114 17.51 -18.86 27.22
C VAL A 114 18.02 -17.66 26.45
N GLU A 115 17.15 -16.72 26.12
CA GLU A 115 17.51 -15.51 25.38
C GLU A 115 17.45 -14.29 26.27
N LYS A 116 18.44 -13.40 26.16
CA LYS A 116 18.43 -12.14 26.91
C LYS A 116 17.40 -11.20 26.30
N ASP A 117 16.56 -10.60 27.14
CA ASP A 117 15.54 -9.65 26.70
C ASP A 117 16.14 -8.44 25.96
N TRP A 118 15.41 -7.95 24.95
CA TRP A 118 15.83 -6.82 24.13
C TRP A 118 14.74 -5.75 24.05
N LYS A 119 15.16 -4.49 24.14
CA LYS A 119 14.25 -3.34 24.06
C LYS A 119 13.63 -3.22 22.65
N VAL A 120 12.36 -3.58 22.53
CA VAL A 120 11.54 -3.27 21.33
C VAL A 120 11.15 -1.78 21.30
N ARG A 121 10.86 -1.26 20.11
CA ARG A 121 10.44 0.14 19.88
C ARG A 121 9.18 0.19 19.01
N ARG A 122 8.42 1.28 19.13
CA ARG A 122 7.23 1.55 18.30
C ARG A 122 7.69 1.88 16.89
N LEU A 123 7.21 1.14 15.89
CA LEU A 123 7.46 1.39 14.47
C LEU A 123 6.24 2.08 13.85
N THR A 124 6.07 3.35 14.20
CA THR A 124 4.87 4.14 13.89
C THR A 124 5.05 5.01 12.63
N THR A 125 6.29 5.23 12.20
CA THR A 125 6.70 5.65 10.84
C THR A 125 7.08 4.42 10.01
N HIS A 126 6.49 4.24 8.82
CA HIS A 126 6.42 2.90 8.24
C HIS A 126 6.58 2.82 6.70
N THR A 127 6.39 3.89 5.94
CA THR A 127 6.34 3.76 4.47
C THR A 127 7.64 3.29 3.80
N PRO A 128 8.86 3.64 4.25
CA PRO A 128 10.07 3.01 3.72
C PRO A 128 10.11 1.50 3.99
N GLN A 129 9.67 1.05 5.16
CA GLN A 129 9.62 -0.36 5.56
C GLN A 129 8.55 -1.13 4.78
N PHE A 130 7.35 -0.55 4.61
CA PHE A 130 6.25 -1.06 3.80
C PHE A 130 6.69 -1.31 2.34
N LEU A 131 7.43 -0.34 1.78
CA LEU A 131 8.02 -0.37 0.44
C LEU A 131 9.31 -1.20 0.33
N GLY A 132 9.79 -1.78 1.43
CA GLY A 132 10.99 -2.62 1.46
C GLY A 132 12.32 -1.89 1.21
N LEU A 133 12.37 -0.55 1.34
CA LEU A 133 13.58 0.23 1.06
C LEU A 133 14.78 -0.16 1.94
N PRO A 134 14.66 -0.30 3.28
CA PRO A 134 15.81 -0.57 4.14
C PRO A 134 16.46 -1.93 3.94
N THR A 135 15.72 -2.91 3.43
CA THR A 135 16.18 -4.31 3.29
C THR A 135 16.42 -4.70 1.84
N GLY A 136 15.69 -4.12 0.89
CA GLY A 136 15.71 -4.49 -0.53
C GLY A 136 16.36 -3.47 -1.47
N VAL A 137 16.54 -2.21 -1.05
CA VAL A 137 16.93 -1.12 -1.96
C VAL A 137 18.16 -0.36 -1.47
N TRP A 138 18.09 0.27 -0.29
CA TRP A 138 19.22 1.03 0.28
C TRP A 138 20.51 0.20 0.40
N PRO A 139 20.49 -1.10 0.79
CA PRO A 139 21.71 -1.91 0.81
C PRO A 139 22.40 -2.03 -0.56
N THR A 140 21.63 -2.00 -1.66
CA THR A 140 22.18 -2.10 -3.04
C THR A 140 22.87 -0.82 -3.49
N GLY A 141 22.41 0.34 -2.98
CA GLY A 141 23.05 1.65 -3.16
C GLY A 141 24.13 1.95 -2.12
N GLY A 142 24.53 0.97 -1.31
CA GLY A 142 25.61 1.13 -0.33
C GLY A 142 25.21 1.73 1.02
N GLY A 143 23.93 1.62 1.41
CA GLY A 143 23.38 2.02 2.70
C GLY A 143 22.40 3.20 2.61
N PHE A 144 21.65 3.45 3.69
CA PHE A 144 20.79 4.65 3.76
C PHE A 144 21.61 5.94 3.72
N ASP A 145 22.83 5.92 4.26
CA ASP A 145 23.79 7.04 4.22
C ASP A 145 24.27 7.43 2.82
N ARG A 146 23.91 6.66 1.78
CA ARG A 146 24.18 6.98 0.37
C ARG A 146 22.94 6.92 -0.53
N ALA A 147 21.77 6.65 0.03
CA ALA A 147 20.55 6.45 -0.76
C ALA A 147 20.06 7.77 -1.38
N GLY A 148 20.27 7.92 -2.69
CA GLY A 148 20.02 9.14 -3.46
C GLY A 148 21.16 10.15 -3.46
N GLU A 149 22.36 9.77 -3.01
CA GLU A 149 23.55 10.64 -3.00
C GLU A 149 23.79 11.32 -4.36
N ASP A 150 24.10 12.62 -4.30
CA ASP A 150 24.34 13.55 -5.41
C ASP A 150 23.21 13.74 -6.44
N ILE A 151 22.02 13.20 -6.18
CA ILE A 151 20.79 13.54 -6.92
C ILE A 151 20.11 14.75 -6.26
N VAL A 152 19.69 15.73 -7.07
CA VAL A 152 18.95 16.91 -6.60
C VAL A 152 17.46 16.79 -6.94
N ILE A 153 16.61 16.83 -5.90
CA ILE A 153 15.15 16.88 -6.05
C ILE A 153 14.70 18.33 -5.82
N GLY A 154 14.07 18.91 -6.84
CA GLY A 154 13.36 20.18 -6.78
C GLY A 154 11.93 20.03 -6.29
N PHE A 155 11.49 20.90 -5.40
CA PHE A 155 10.12 20.95 -4.86
C PHE A 155 9.49 22.28 -5.23
N VAL A 156 8.41 22.23 -6.02
CA VAL A 156 7.54 23.40 -6.27
C VAL A 156 6.31 23.25 -5.39
N ASP A 157 6.31 23.99 -4.28
CA ASP A 157 5.44 23.74 -3.13
C ASP A 157 5.32 25.01 -2.25
N SER A 158 4.87 24.90 -1.00
CA SER A 158 4.68 26.03 -0.07
C SER A 158 5.95 26.51 0.69
N GLY A 159 7.11 25.89 0.42
CA GLY A 159 8.42 26.31 0.91
C GLY A 159 9.15 25.22 1.71
N ILE A 160 10.07 25.62 2.58
CA ILE A 160 10.76 24.72 3.52
C ILE A 160 10.92 25.34 4.91
N TYR A 161 10.85 24.53 5.96
CA TYR A 161 11.32 24.88 7.31
C TYR A 161 12.73 24.31 7.53
N PRO A 162 13.82 25.07 7.25
CA PRO A 162 15.18 24.53 7.10
C PRO A 162 15.81 24.02 8.41
N HIS A 163 15.23 24.40 9.56
CA HIS A 163 15.71 24.01 10.88
C HIS A 163 15.14 22.67 11.37
N HIS A 164 14.28 22.01 10.59
CA HIS A 164 13.77 20.69 10.96
C HIS A 164 14.89 19.61 10.92
N PRO A 165 14.98 18.69 11.91
CA PRO A 165 16.00 17.62 11.93
C PRO A 165 16.08 16.75 10.67
N SER A 166 14.97 16.58 9.94
CA SER A 166 14.93 15.89 8.63
C SER A 166 15.78 16.55 7.55
N PHE A 167 16.15 17.82 7.70
CA PHE A 167 16.94 18.58 6.72
C PHE A 167 18.31 18.99 7.26
N ALA A 168 18.67 18.53 8.46
CA ALA A 168 19.88 18.93 9.13
C ALA A 168 21.14 18.22 8.59
N THR A 169 22.32 18.75 8.95
CA THR A 169 23.63 18.20 8.56
C THR A 169 24.47 17.71 9.75
N TYR A 170 24.01 17.92 10.99
CA TYR A 170 24.81 17.69 12.21
C TYR A 170 25.04 16.21 12.59
N ASN A 171 24.47 15.25 11.87
CA ASN A 171 24.53 13.81 12.18
C ASN A 171 25.11 12.95 11.05
N THR A 172 25.50 13.53 9.91
CA THR A 172 26.13 12.82 8.78
C THR A 172 27.54 13.35 8.56
N LYS A 173 28.32 12.71 7.68
CA LYS A 173 29.48 13.41 7.10
C LYS A 173 28.99 14.71 6.44
N PRO A 174 29.80 15.79 6.42
CA PRO A 174 29.44 17.00 5.71
C PRO A 174 29.12 16.68 4.25
N TYR A 175 27.95 17.10 3.80
CA TYR A 175 27.51 16.93 2.42
C TYR A 175 28.50 17.59 1.46
N GLY A 176 29.02 16.83 0.49
CA GLY A 176 29.93 17.36 -0.52
C GLY A 176 29.25 18.41 -1.42
N PRO A 177 30.02 19.23 -2.16
CA PRO A 177 29.45 20.10 -3.19
C PRO A 177 28.74 19.26 -4.25
N VAL A 178 27.74 19.83 -4.93
CA VAL A 178 27.09 19.21 -6.10
C VAL A 178 27.52 19.97 -7.34
N PRO A 179 28.55 19.52 -8.10
CA PRO A 179 29.16 20.34 -9.14
C PRO A 179 28.27 20.62 -10.36
N LYS A 180 27.09 19.99 -10.46
CA LYS A 180 26.09 20.26 -11.50
C LYS A 180 25.09 21.35 -11.10
N TYR A 181 24.76 21.46 -9.82
CA TYR A 181 23.72 22.37 -9.34
C TYR A 181 24.20 23.82 -9.30
N ARG A 182 23.35 24.77 -9.69
CA ARG A 182 23.69 26.20 -9.81
C ARG A 182 22.72 27.15 -9.11
N GLY A 183 21.65 26.63 -8.52
CA GLY A 183 20.62 27.46 -7.91
C GLY A 183 21.09 28.25 -6.69
N LYS A 184 20.46 29.42 -6.51
CA LYS A 184 20.77 30.33 -5.41
C LYS A 184 20.13 29.87 -4.09
N CYS A 185 20.70 30.36 -3.00
CA CYS A 185 20.15 30.24 -1.66
C CYS A 185 19.75 31.63 -1.19
N GLU A 186 18.46 31.91 -1.15
CA GLU A 186 17.98 33.17 -0.62
C GLU A 186 18.29 33.27 0.88
N VAL A 187 18.40 34.52 1.33
CA VAL A 187 18.69 34.88 2.71
C VAL A 187 17.43 35.49 3.28
N ASP A 188 17.01 34.99 4.43
CA ASP A 188 15.86 35.52 5.16
C ASP A 188 16.07 37.01 5.49
N PRO A 189 15.13 37.89 5.11
CA PRO A 189 15.33 39.33 5.21
C PRO A 189 15.43 39.82 6.66
N ASP A 190 14.79 39.14 7.61
CA ASP A 190 14.75 39.56 9.02
C ASP A 190 15.93 39.00 9.81
N THR A 191 16.21 37.70 9.67
CA THR A 191 17.25 37.00 10.45
C THR A 191 18.63 37.01 9.80
N LYS A 192 18.73 37.43 8.53
CA LYS A 192 19.95 37.42 7.69
C LYS A 192 20.62 36.04 7.56
N LYS A 193 19.86 34.95 7.73
CA LYS A 193 20.34 33.57 7.58
C LYS A 193 19.93 32.98 6.24
N GLY A 194 20.82 32.21 5.62
CA GLY A 194 20.48 31.42 4.43
C GLY A 194 19.67 30.18 4.79
N PHE A 195 18.78 29.76 3.88
CA PHE A 195 17.97 28.54 4.03
C PHE A 195 18.74 27.24 3.73
N CYS A 196 19.91 27.35 3.09
CA CYS A 196 20.72 26.21 2.67
C CYS A 196 21.76 25.78 3.70
N ASN A 197 22.07 24.49 3.70
CA ASN A 197 23.02 23.88 4.65
C ASN A 197 23.83 22.71 4.06
N GLY A 198 23.66 22.39 2.78
CA GLY A 198 24.30 21.26 2.08
C GLY A 198 23.38 20.06 1.87
N LYS A 199 22.40 19.85 2.76
CA LYS A 199 21.24 18.99 2.53
C LYS A 199 20.21 19.72 1.67
N ILE A 200 19.85 20.93 2.11
CA ILE A 200 19.21 21.94 1.27
C ILE A 200 20.33 22.65 0.49
N VAL A 201 20.29 22.57 -0.84
CA VAL A 201 21.32 23.10 -1.76
C VAL A 201 20.87 24.35 -2.51
N GLY A 202 19.57 24.61 -2.58
CA GLY A 202 18.99 25.84 -3.12
C GLY A 202 17.62 26.10 -2.51
N ALA A 203 17.25 27.37 -2.39
CA ALA A 203 15.99 27.80 -1.78
C ALA A 203 15.59 29.18 -2.30
N GLN A 204 14.45 29.26 -2.96
CA GLN A 204 13.94 30.42 -3.70
C GLN A 204 12.43 30.54 -3.54
N HIS A 205 11.88 31.75 -3.73
CA HIS A 205 10.44 31.99 -3.75
C HIS A 205 10.00 32.79 -4.98
N PHE A 206 8.73 32.61 -5.37
CA PHE A 206 8.09 33.17 -6.55
C PHE A 206 6.70 33.64 -6.14
N ALA A 207 6.47 34.95 -6.22
CA ALA A 207 5.21 35.60 -5.81
C ALA A 207 4.84 36.80 -6.69
N GLU A 208 5.54 37.02 -7.81
CA GLU A 208 5.39 38.25 -8.61
C GLU A 208 3.97 38.36 -9.18
N ALA A 209 3.37 37.24 -9.62
CA ALA A 209 1.99 37.24 -10.07
C ALA A 209 1.00 37.41 -8.90
N ALA A 210 1.27 36.80 -7.74
CA ALA A 210 0.47 37.01 -6.53
C ALA A 210 0.48 38.46 -6.01
N ILE A 211 1.63 39.13 -6.08
CA ILE A 211 1.82 40.54 -5.73
C ILE A 211 1.08 41.43 -6.75
N ALA A 212 1.27 41.21 -8.05
CA ALA A 212 0.59 41.95 -9.10
C ALA A 212 -0.94 41.80 -9.06
N ALA A 213 -1.44 40.63 -8.64
CA ALA A 213 -2.87 40.35 -8.43
C ALA A 213 -3.42 40.88 -7.08
N GLY A 214 -2.59 41.51 -6.25
CA GLY A 214 -2.98 42.02 -4.93
C GLY A 214 -3.42 40.94 -3.93
N GLN A 215 -3.06 39.67 -4.16
CA GLN A 215 -3.40 38.54 -3.27
C GLN A 215 -2.32 38.29 -2.21
N PHE A 216 -1.07 38.65 -2.50
CA PHE A 216 0.04 38.49 -1.57
C PHE A 216 -0.08 39.47 -0.38
N ASN A 217 -0.13 38.95 0.84
CA ASN A 217 -0.23 39.76 2.05
C ASN A 217 1.04 39.62 2.92
N PRO A 218 1.96 40.60 2.94
CA PRO A 218 3.21 40.51 3.70
C PRO A 218 3.06 40.33 5.22
N ALA A 219 1.87 40.55 5.80
CA ALA A 219 1.60 40.28 7.22
C ALA A 219 1.30 38.79 7.52
N VAL A 220 1.18 37.96 6.48
CA VAL A 220 0.77 36.54 6.56
C VAL A 220 1.67 35.66 5.69
N ASP A 221 2.00 36.13 4.49
CA ASP A 221 2.76 35.42 3.48
C ASP A 221 4.24 35.81 3.56
N PHE A 222 5.11 34.81 3.81
CA PHE A 222 6.55 35.04 3.85
C PHE A 222 7.10 35.28 2.43
N ALA A 223 7.66 36.48 2.20
CA ALA A 223 8.46 36.85 1.03
C ALA A 223 9.88 36.25 1.11
N SER A 224 9.93 34.94 1.34
CA SER A 224 11.13 34.13 1.46
C SER A 224 10.75 32.65 1.22
N PRO A 225 11.73 31.74 1.04
CA PRO A 225 11.48 30.31 0.90
C PRO A 225 10.91 29.63 2.15
N LEU A 226 10.66 30.38 3.24
CA LEU A 226 10.12 29.86 4.48
C LEU A 226 8.71 29.27 4.28
N ASP A 227 8.55 28.05 4.76
CA ASP A 227 7.26 27.37 4.82
C ASP A 227 6.37 27.95 5.93
N GLY A 228 5.35 28.70 5.53
CA GLY A 228 4.30 29.24 6.43
C GLY A 228 3.03 28.38 6.50
N ASP A 229 3.06 27.21 5.88
CA ASP A 229 1.87 26.43 5.53
C ASP A 229 1.98 25.01 6.09
N GLY A 230 3.14 24.38 5.90
CA GLY A 230 3.57 23.09 6.44
C GLY A 230 3.73 22.03 5.35
N HIS A 231 3.00 22.16 4.24
CA HIS A 231 2.91 21.15 3.18
C HIS A 231 4.26 20.93 2.47
N GLY A 232 4.99 21.99 2.09
CA GLY A 232 6.29 21.87 1.43
C GLY A 232 7.37 21.20 2.29
N SER A 233 7.37 21.45 3.60
CA SER A 233 8.23 20.70 4.54
C SER A 233 7.83 19.22 4.63
N HIS A 234 6.53 18.93 4.53
CA HIS A 234 6.03 17.54 4.57
C HIS A 234 6.47 16.77 3.33
N THR A 235 6.25 17.32 2.13
CA THR A 235 6.58 16.68 0.85
C THR A 235 8.09 16.48 0.68
N ALA A 236 8.90 17.50 1.03
CA ALA A 236 10.35 17.39 1.01
C ALA A 236 10.89 16.31 1.96
N ALA A 237 10.29 16.16 3.14
CA ALA A 237 10.67 15.12 4.10
C ALA A 237 10.30 13.70 3.66
N ILE A 238 9.17 13.50 2.95
CA ILE A 238 8.78 12.20 2.39
C ILE A 238 9.75 11.74 1.29
N ALA A 239 10.16 12.65 0.41
CA ALA A 239 11.08 12.30 -0.67
C ALA A 239 12.51 12.10 -0.16
N ALA A 240 13.04 13.08 0.58
CA ALA A 240 14.47 13.21 0.86
C ALA A 240 14.81 13.52 2.33
N GLY A 241 13.87 13.43 3.27
CA GLY A 241 14.18 13.62 4.70
C GLY A 241 15.25 12.63 5.21
N ASN A 242 16.16 13.10 6.04
CA ASN A 242 17.20 12.27 6.68
C ASN A 242 16.59 11.04 7.37
N ASN A 243 17.32 9.91 7.36
CA ASN A 243 16.88 8.68 8.00
C ASN A 243 17.00 8.75 9.53
N GLY A 244 16.10 8.05 10.23
CA GLY A 244 16.22 7.76 11.66
C GLY A 244 15.73 8.87 12.60
N ILE A 245 15.03 9.88 12.08
CA ILE A 245 14.60 11.08 12.81
C ILE A 245 13.41 10.75 13.72
N PRO A 246 13.51 10.87 15.06
CA PRO A 246 12.44 10.48 15.96
C PRO A 246 11.24 11.41 15.83
N VAL A 247 10.08 10.87 15.43
CA VAL A 247 8.82 11.60 15.38
C VAL A 247 8.28 11.69 16.79
N ARG A 248 8.11 12.91 17.31
CA ARG A 248 7.61 13.15 18.67
C ARG A 248 6.56 14.25 18.65
N MET A 249 5.43 13.97 19.29
CA MET A 249 4.32 14.91 19.45
C MET A 249 3.65 14.70 20.79
N HIS A 250 3.33 15.80 21.49
CA HIS A 250 2.64 15.79 22.79
C HIS A 250 3.21 14.80 23.85
N GLY A 251 4.53 14.55 23.82
CA GLY A 251 5.21 13.63 24.75
C GLY A 251 5.23 12.15 24.32
N TYR A 252 4.62 11.79 23.18
CA TYR A 252 4.64 10.44 22.62
C TYR A 252 5.64 10.33 21.46
N GLU A 253 6.22 9.14 21.27
CA GLU A 253 7.13 8.84 20.15
C GLU A 253 6.42 7.96 19.10
N PHE A 254 6.32 8.49 17.88
CA PHE A 254 5.66 7.87 16.73
C PHE A 254 6.68 7.25 15.75
N GLY A 255 7.81 6.76 16.26
CA GLY A 255 8.81 6.04 15.49
C GLY A 255 9.94 6.94 14.97
N LYS A 256 10.52 6.56 13.83
CA LYS A 256 11.68 7.20 13.20
C LYS A 256 11.43 7.45 11.71
N ALA A 257 11.14 8.71 11.35
CA ALA A 257 10.95 9.13 9.97
C ALA A 257 12.22 8.96 9.13
N SER A 258 12.01 8.76 7.84
CA SER A 258 13.00 8.81 6.77
C SER A 258 12.27 9.14 5.47
N GLY A 259 12.90 9.93 4.61
CA GLY A 259 12.50 9.99 3.21
C GLY A 259 12.84 8.69 2.48
N MET A 260 12.35 8.55 1.24
CA MET A 260 12.68 7.39 0.40
C MET A 260 14.15 7.42 -0.06
N ALA A 261 14.68 8.61 -0.33
CA ALA A 261 16.08 8.87 -0.68
C ALA A 261 16.75 9.78 0.36
N PRO A 262 17.05 9.27 1.57
CA PRO A 262 17.48 10.08 2.71
C PRO A 262 18.81 10.83 2.53
N HIS A 263 19.62 10.53 1.51
CA HIS A 263 20.86 11.26 1.18
C HIS A 263 20.75 12.14 -0.10
N ALA A 264 19.58 12.18 -0.75
CA ALA A 264 19.33 13.11 -1.85
C ALA A 264 19.31 14.57 -1.38
N ARG A 265 19.63 15.50 -2.29
CA ARG A 265 19.63 16.93 -2.01
C ARG A 265 18.27 17.55 -2.29
N ILE A 266 17.98 18.62 -1.57
CA ILE A 266 16.70 19.34 -1.64
C ILE A 266 16.95 20.72 -2.25
N ALA A 267 16.21 21.05 -3.30
CA ALA A 267 16.13 22.37 -3.89
C ALA A 267 14.67 22.87 -3.80
N VAL A 268 14.45 24.07 -3.29
CA VAL A 268 13.12 24.56 -2.90
C VAL A 268 12.74 25.75 -3.76
N TYR A 269 11.56 25.70 -4.39
CA TYR A 269 11.03 26.73 -5.27
C TYR A 269 9.60 27.03 -4.81
N LYS A 270 9.47 27.91 -3.82
CA LYS A 270 8.18 28.25 -3.22
C LYS A 270 7.32 29.04 -4.21
N ALA A 271 6.21 28.46 -4.65
CA ALA A 271 5.23 29.11 -5.52
C ALA A 271 3.79 29.00 -5.00
N ILE A 272 3.61 28.34 -3.84
CA ILE A 272 2.31 28.14 -3.18
C ILE A 272 2.29 28.87 -1.84
N TYR A 273 1.13 29.43 -1.51
CA TYR A 273 0.84 30.27 -0.37
C TYR A 273 -0.52 29.90 0.21
N ARG A 274 -0.60 29.99 1.52
CA ARG A 274 -1.70 29.44 2.33
C ARG A 274 -3.09 29.93 1.93
N LEU A 275 -3.24 31.23 1.62
CA LEU A 275 -4.56 31.85 1.49
C LEU A 275 -5.17 31.75 0.08
N PHE A 276 -4.34 31.64 -0.95
CA PHE A 276 -4.78 31.70 -2.35
C PHE A 276 -4.25 30.54 -3.22
N GLY A 277 -3.51 29.60 -2.64
CA GLY A 277 -2.81 28.57 -3.41
C GLY A 277 -1.64 29.20 -4.15
N GLY A 278 -1.66 29.20 -5.48
CA GLY A 278 -0.61 29.85 -6.27
C GLY A 278 -1.08 30.19 -7.67
N PHE A 279 -0.36 31.11 -8.31
CA PHE A 279 -0.61 31.50 -9.70
C PHE A 279 0.21 30.61 -10.63
N VAL A 280 -0.39 30.20 -11.76
CA VAL A 280 0.30 29.36 -12.75
C VAL A 280 1.58 30.03 -13.29
N ALA A 281 1.62 31.37 -13.35
CA ALA A 281 2.81 32.13 -13.71
C ALA A 281 3.97 31.95 -12.71
N ASP A 282 3.71 32.05 -11.40
CA ASP A 282 4.72 31.81 -10.36
C ASP A 282 5.18 30.34 -10.35
N VAL A 283 4.26 29.39 -10.58
CA VAL A 283 4.58 27.96 -10.70
C VAL A 283 5.44 27.66 -11.94
N VAL A 284 5.14 28.28 -13.09
CA VAL A 284 5.95 28.14 -14.32
C VAL A 284 7.35 28.72 -14.12
N ALA A 285 7.47 29.91 -13.52
CA ALA A 285 8.75 30.51 -13.19
C ALA A 285 9.58 29.64 -12.22
N ALA A 286 8.93 29.04 -11.22
CA ALA A 286 9.56 28.10 -10.30
C ALA A 286 10.09 26.83 -11.00
N ILE A 287 9.33 26.27 -11.95
CA ILE A 287 9.76 25.11 -12.74
C ILE A 287 10.93 25.47 -13.67
N GLU A 288 10.84 26.62 -14.36
CA GLU A 288 11.90 27.11 -15.26
C GLU A 288 13.21 27.32 -14.51
N GLN A 289 13.17 28.03 -13.37
CA GLN A 289 14.34 28.23 -12.53
C GLN A 289 14.91 26.91 -12.01
N ALA A 290 14.07 25.94 -11.65
CA ALA A 290 14.54 24.63 -11.19
C ALA A 290 15.28 23.84 -12.28
N VAL A 291 14.80 23.89 -13.52
CA VAL A 291 15.48 23.27 -14.68
C VAL A 291 16.80 23.99 -14.96
N HIS A 292 16.80 25.32 -14.97
CA HIS A 292 18.01 26.15 -15.13
C HIS A 292 19.08 25.84 -14.07
N ASP A 293 18.65 25.65 -12.83
CA ASP A 293 19.53 25.39 -11.69
C ASP A 293 20.10 23.95 -11.66
N GLY A 294 19.58 23.07 -12.52
CA GLY A 294 20.09 21.72 -12.72
C GLY A 294 19.56 20.69 -11.72
N VAL A 295 18.26 20.71 -11.41
CA VAL A 295 17.62 19.60 -10.68
C VAL A 295 17.51 18.35 -11.55
N ASP A 296 17.66 17.15 -10.98
CA ASP A 296 17.46 15.89 -11.70
C ASP A 296 15.99 15.48 -11.74
N ILE A 297 15.24 15.84 -10.69
CA ILE A 297 13.86 15.43 -10.44
C ILE A 297 13.05 16.63 -9.94
N LEU A 298 11.79 16.73 -10.36
CA LEU A 298 10.80 17.66 -9.82
C LEU A 298 9.68 16.88 -9.12
N ASN A 299 9.35 17.30 -7.89
CA ASN A 299 8.12 16.95 -7.21
C ASN A 299 7.12 18.10 -7.28
N LEU A 300 5.96 17.83 -7.85
CA LEU A 300 4.84 18.76 -7.99
C LEU A 300 3.63 18.22 -7.24
N SER A 301 3.50 18.59 -5.97
CA SER A 301 2.32 18.27 -5.16
C SER A 301 1.18 19.28 -5.39
N VAL A 302 1.08 19.78 -6.62
CA VAL A 302 0.24 20.89 -7.09
C VAL A 302 -0.36 20.57 -8.45
N GLY A 303 -1.52 21.15 -8.76
CA GLY A 303 -2.20 21.03 -10.04
C GLY A 303 -3.27 22.12 -10.19
N PRO A 304 -3.84 22.31 -11.40
CA PRO A 304 -4.93 23.26 -11.60
C PRO A 304 -6.18 22.81 -10.82
N ASN A 305 -6.98 23.74 -10.30
CA ASN A 305 -8.17 23.43 -9.50
C ASN A 305 -9.32 22.79 -10.31
N SER A 306 -9.25 22.85 -11.63
CA SER A 306 -10.18 22.25 -12.58
C SER A 306 -9.44 21.99 -13.91
N PRO A 307 -10.02 21.20 -14.85
CA PRO A 307 -9.58 21.24 -16.24
C PRO A 307 -9.51 22.70 -16.75
N PRO A 308 -8.48 23.10 -17.51
CA PRO A 308 -8.39 24.46 -18.04
C PRO A 308 -9.56 24.76 -18.98
N ALA A 309 -10.42 25.71 -18.61
CA ALA A 309 -11.63 26.04 -19.36
C ALA A 309 -11.37 26.88 -20.64
N THR A 310 -10.14 27.38 -20.82
CA THR A 310 -9.75 28.30 -21.90
C THR A 310 -8.90 27.67 -22.99
N THR A 311 -8.39 26.45 -22.81
CA THR A 311 -7.62 25.72 -23.82
C THR A 311 -8.45 24.61 -24.45
N LYS A 312 -8.18 24.28 -25.72
CA LYS A 312 -8.91 23.22 -26.42
C LYS A 312 -8.60 21.84 -25.85
N THR A 313 -7.42 21.66 -25.26
CA THR A 313 -7.04 20.41 -24.60
C THR A 313 -6.46 20.60 -23.20
N THR A 314 -6.51 19.52 -22.42
CA THR A 314 -6.11 19.45 -21.02
C THR A 314 -4.61 19.26 -20.82
N PHE A 315 -3.88 18.81 -21.84
CA PHE A 315 -2.44 18.53 -21.82
C PHE A 315 -1.63 19.38 -22.82
N LEU A 316 -2.22 20.45 -23.36
CA LEU A 316 -1.52 21.49 -24.11
C LEU A 316 -1.96 22.87 -23.61
N ASN A 317 -1.22 23.38 -22.63
CA ASN A 317 -1.34 24.72 -22.06
C ASN A 317 0.07 25.17 -21.60
N PRO A 318 0.26 26.43 -21.15
CA PRO A 318 1.58 26.92 -20.75
C PRO A 318 2.28 26.08 -19.67
N LEU A 319 1.55 25.60 -18.65
CA LEU A 319 2.12 24.74 -17.61
C LEU A 319 2.60 23.41 -18.21
N ASP A 320 1.74 22.75 -18.98
CA ASP A 320 2.06 21.46 -19.61
C ASP A 320 3.21 21.55 -20.62
N ALA A 321 3.31 22.64 -21.37
CA ALA A 321 4.44 22.94 -22.27
C ALA A 321 5.75 23.17 -21.49
N THR A 322 5.69 23.83 -20.34
CA THR A 322 6.85 23.97 -19.42
C THR A 322 7.26 22.61 -18.85
N LEU A 323 6.31 21.75 -18.47
CA LEU A 323 6.59 20.39 -17.99
C LEU A 323 7.19 19.50 -19.08
N LEU A 324 6.73 19.62 -20.33
CA LEU A 324 7.33 18.94 -21.49
C LEU A 324 8.76 19.41 -21.72
N SER A 325 9.02 20.71 -21.55
CA SER A 325 10.34 21.32 -21.68
C SER A 325 11.31 20.90 -20.57
N ALA A 326 10.82 20.74 -19.33
CA ALA A 326 11.59 20.15 -18.23
C ALA A 326 11.97 18.69 -18.52
N VAL A 327 11.03 17.89 -19.04
CA VAL A 327 11.29 16.50 -19.46
C VAL A 327 12.28 16.44 -20.63
N LYS A 328 12.19 17.37 -21.60
CA LYS A 328 13.18 17.53 -22.68
C LYS A 328 14.59 17.85 -22.16
N ALA A 329 14.70 18.61 -21.07
CA ALA A 329 15.96 18.88 -20.38
C ALA A 329 16.48 17.66 -19.56
N GLY A 330 15.74 16.54 -19.54
CA GLY A 330 16.14 15.31 -18.86
C GLY A 330 15.68 15.20 -17.40
N VAL A 331 14.83 16.13 -16.94
CA VAL A 331 14.28 16.18 -15.57
C VAL A 331 13.07 15.25 -15.46
N PHE A 332 13.07 14.35 -14.48
CA PHE A 332 11.91 13.49 -14.21
C PHE A 332 10.90 14.22 -13.33
N VAL A 333 9.61 14.21 -13.70
CA VAL A 333 8.55 14.93 -12.98
C VAL A 333 7.57 13.93 -12.36
N ALA A 334 7.41 13.99 -11.04
CA ALA A 334 6.33 13.34 -10.30
C ALA A 334 5.27 14.39 -9.93
N GLN A 335 4.02 14.18 -10.32
CA GLN A 335 2.89 15.05 -9.98
C GLN A 335 1.80 14.29 -9.23
N ALA A 336 1.19 14.95 -8.25
CA ALA A 336 0.00 14.46 -7.57
C ALA A 336 -1.18 14.31 -8.56
N ALA A 337 -1.89 13.17 -8.53
CA ALA A 337 -3.02 12.93 -9.44
C ALA A 337 -4.26 13.81 -9.18
N GLY A 338 -4.41 14.33 -7.95
CA GLY A 338 -5.55 15.11 -7.48
C GLY A 338 -6.31 14.42 -6.34
N ASN A 339 -7.06 15.21 -5.57
CA ASN A 339 -7.80 14.74 -4.38
C ASN A 339 -9.34 14.76 -4.57
N GLY A 340 -9.82 14.81 -5.82
CA GLY A 340 -11.25 14.86 -6.17
C GLY A 340 -11.97 13.51 -6.28
N GLY A 341 -11.34 12.42 -5.83
CA GLY A 341 -11.95 11.09 -5.83
C GLY A 341 -13.12 10.95 -4.82
N PRO A 342 -13.91 9.87 -4.91
CA PRO A 342 -13.69 8.68 -5.73
C PRO A 342 -14.38 8.72 -7.10
N PHE A 343 -14.89 9.89 -7.53
CA PHE A 343 -15.64 10.01 -8.79
C PHE A 343 -14.73 9.83 -10.03
N PRO A 344 -15.21 9.20 -11.11
CA PRO A 344 -14.50 9.13 -12.40
C PRO A 344 -14.13 10.51 -12.95
N LYS A 345 -13.06 10.59 -13.76
CA LYS A 345 -12.60 11.82 -14.43
C LYS A 345 -12.27 12.99 -13.49
N SER A 346 -11.82 12.68 -12.27
CA SER A 346 -11.46 13.65 -11.21
C SER A 346 -9.97 14.01 -11.18
N LEU A 347 -9.19 13.54 -12.16
CA LEU A 347 -7.76 13.82 -12.31
C LEU A 347 -7.50 15.30 -12.60
N LEU A 348 -6.34 15.78 -12.15
CA LEU A 348 -5.79 17.12 -12.39
C LEU A 348 -4.39 17.07 -13.04
N SER A 349 -3.95 15.88 -13.49
CA SER A 349 -2.61 15.60 -13.99
C SER A 349 -2.69 14.74 -15.26
N TYR A 350 -2.84 15.41 -16.40
CA TYR A 350 -3.28 14.80 -17.67
C TYR A 350 -2.12 14.35 -18.57
N SER A 351 -0.98 15.03 -18.52
CA SER A 351 0.08 14.94 -19.54
C SER A 351 0.87 13.62 -19.57
N PRO A 352 1.26 13.10 -20.75
CA PRO A 352 1.94 11.81 -20.87
C PRO A 352 3.39 11.79 -20.36
N TRP A 353 4.12 12.91 -20.47
CA TRP A 353 5.55 13.03 -20.13
C TRP A 353 5.85 13.06 -18.63
N ILE A 354 4.83 13.31 -17.78
CA ILE A 354 4.94 13.31 -16.33
C ILE A 354 4.45 11.99 -15.70
N ALA A 355 4.94 11.64 -14.52
CA ALA A 355 4.43 10.54 -13.70
C ALA A 355 3.34 11.05 -12.73
N SER A 356 2.09 10.70 -13.01
CA SER A 356 0.91 11.05 -12.22
C SER A 356 0.63 10.00 -11.14
N VAL A 357 0.58 10.43 -9.88
CA VAL A 357 0.65 9.53 -8.73
C VAL A 357 -0.64 9.52 -7.91
N ALA A 358 -1.27 8.35 -7.83
CA ALA A 358 -2.43 8.06 -6.99
C ALA A 358 -2.04 7.74 -5.53
N ALA A 359 -2.96 7.98 -4.60
CA ALA A 359 -2.73 7.79 -3.17
C ALA A 359 -3.23 6.43 -2.65
N ALA A 360 -2.31 5.67 -2.07
CA ALA A 360 -2.58 4.41 -1.38
C ALA A 360 -2.72 4.62 0.13
N ILE A 361 -3.54 3.76 0.73
CA ILE A 361 -3.56 3.46 2.15
C ILE A 361 -2.53 2.35 2.39
N ASP A 362 -1.57 2.59 3.28
CA ASP A 362 -0.59 1.59 3.71
C ASP A 362 -1.25 0.52 4.62
N ASP A 363 -0.47 -0.45 5.11
CA ASP A 363 -0.97 -1.46 6.04
C ASP A 363 -1.24 -0.91 7.46
N ARG A 364 -0.86 0.33 7.78
CA ARG A 364 -0.91 0.91 9.13
C ARG A 364 -2.25 1.58 9.42
N ARG A 365 -2.99 1.06 10.40
CA ARG A 365 -4.22 1.70 10.92
C ARG A 365 -4.14 1.96 12.42
N TYR A 366 -4.35 3.22 12.81
CA TYR A 366 -4.61 3.57 14.20
C TYR A 366 -6.07 3.26 14.54
N LYS A 367 -6.30 2.52 15.62
CA LYS A 367 -7.63 2.26 16.17
C LYS A 367 -7.60 2.59 17.65
N ASN A 368 -8.72 3.10 18.16
CA ASN A 368 -8.95 3.19 19.59
C ASN A 368 -10.32 2.57 19.94
N HIS A 369 -10.61 2.41 21.22
CA HIS A 369 -11.90 1.93 21.70
C HIS A 369 -12.29 2.62 23.01
N LEU A 370 -13.59 2.72 23.24
CA LEU A 370 -14.19 3.14 24.50
C LEU A 370 -14.88 1.93 25.11
N THR A 371 -14.41 1.50 26.28
CA THR A 371 -15.07 0.45 27.08
C THR A 371 -16.01 1.13 28.06
N LEU A 372 -17.31 0.81 27.98
CA LEU A 372 -18.35 1.35 28.85
C LEU A 372 -18.46 0.53 30.14
N GLY A 373 -19.02 1.14 31.20
CA GLY A 373 -19.21 0.48 32.51
C GLY A 373 -20.14 -0.73 32.49
N ASN A 374 -20.91 -0.92 31.41
CA ASN A 374 -21.72 -2.13 31.16
C ASN A 374 -20.94 -3.22 30.38
N GLY A 375 -19.63 -3.06 30.18
CA GLY A 375 -18.77 -4.00 29.45
C GLY A 375 -18.79 -3.88 27.92
N LYS A 376 -19.64 -3.01 27.34
CA LYS A 376 -19.71 -2.82 25.89
C LYS A 376 -18.49 -2.05 25.37
N ILE A 377 -17.90 -2.51 24.28
CA ILE A 377 -16.71 -1.90 23.66
C ILE A 377 -17.12 -1.23 22.34
N LEU A 378 -16.96 0.10 22.28
CA LEU A 378 -17.25 0.91 21.11
C LEU A 378 -15.93 1.25 20.39
N ALA A 379 -15.78 0.76 19.16
CA ALA A 379 -14.61 1.06 18.34
C ALA A 379 -14.67 2.49 17.78
N GLY A 380 -13.52 3.15 17.74
CA GLY A 380 -13.36 4.48 17.17
C GLY A 380 -11.91 4.73 16.73
N ILE A 381 -11.57 6.01 16.54
CA ILE A 381 -10.21 6.46 16.24
C ILE A 381 -9.72 7.40 17.35
N GLY A 382 -8.42 7.40 17.61
CA GLY A 382 -7.82 8.27 18.60
C GLY A 382 -6.34 7.94 18.69
N LEU A 383 -5.51 8.94 18.96
CA LEU A 383 -4.05 8.80 18.95
C LEU A 383 -3.47 9.32 20.27
N SER A 384 -3.93 8.70 21.35
CA SER A 384 -3.65 9.05 22.73
C SER A 384 -3.34 7.79 23.54
N SER A 385 -2.66 7.96 24.68
CA SER A 385 -2.61 6.88 25.68
C SER A 385 -4.01 6.53 26.20
N ALA A 386 -4.15 5.34 26.76
CA ALA A 386 -5.34 4.93 27.50
C ALA A 386 -5.61 5.84 28.71
N THR A 387 -6.88 5.93 29.13
CA THR A 387 -7.19 6.21 30.53
C THR A 387 -6.69 5.05 31.39
N HIS A 388 -6.11 5.32 32.56
CA HIS A 388 -5.40 4.34 33.42
C HIS A 388 -5.98 2.90 33.37
N SER A 389 -5.10 1.94 33.07
CA SER A 389 -5.43 0.59 32.55
C SER A 389 -6.33 -0.32 33.40
N ASN A 390 -6.69 0.06 34.63
CA ASN A 390 -7.57 -0.69 35.53
C ASN A 390 -8.64 0.21 36.21
N ARG A 391 -9.00 1.36 35.62
CA ARG A 391 -10.04 2.25 36.18
C ARG A 391 -11.00 2.74 35.10
N THR A 392 -12.29 2.68 35.40
CA THR A 392 -13.33 3.44 34.68
C THR A 392 -13.53 4.80 35.34
N PHE A 393 -14.01 5.75 34.57
CA PHE A 393 -14.20 7.14 34.97
C PHE A 393 -15.60 7.60 34.58
N THR A 394 -16.19 8.52 35.35
CA THR A 394 -17.52 9.06 35.08
C THR A 394 -17.56 9.76 33.72
N LEU A 395 -18.50 9.36 32.88
CA LEU A 395 -18.81 10.03 31.62
C LEU A 395 -19.82 11.15 31.88
N VAL A 396 -19.61 12.29 31.24
CA VAL A 396 -20.44 13.48 31.40
C VAL A 396 -20.57 14.18 30.05
N ALA A 397 -21.79 14.46 29.60
CA ALA A 397 -22.03 15.19 28.36
C ALA A 397 -21.81 16.69 28.58
N ALA A 398 -21.16 17.36 27.62
CA ALA A 398 -20.86 18.80 27.72
C ALA A 398 -22.13 19.66 27.91
N ASN A 399 -23.22 19.29 27.23
CA ASN A 399 -24.52 19.97 27.32
C ASN A 399 -25.18 19.89 28.70
N ASP A 400 -24.79 18.94 29.56
CA ASP A 400 -25.33 18.79 30.92
C ASP A 400 -24.56 19.58 31.98
N VAL A 401 -23.42 20.19 31.61
CA VAL A 401 -22.52 20.91 32.54
C VAL A 401 -22.35 22.38 32.14
N LEU A 402 -22.47 22.70 30.85
CA LEU A 402 -22.26 24.04 30.32
C LEU A 402 -23.60 24.78 30.17
N LEU A 403 -23.72 25.92 30.87
CA LEU A 403 -24.91 26.78 30.84
C LEU A 403 -25.04 27.62 29.54
N ASP A 404 -24.01 27.65 28.69
CA ASP A 404 -24.04 28.31 27.38
C ASP A 404 -23.34 27.44 26.33
N ALA A 405 -24.15 26.84 25.45
CA ALA A 405 -23.69 25.89 24.42
C ALA A 405 -23.11 26.57 23.16
N SER A 406 -23.15 27.90 23.07
CA SER A 406 -22.75 28.64 21.86
C SER A 406 -21.23 28.63 21.62
N VAL A 407 -20.42 28.47 22.65
CA VAL A 407 -18.96 28.72 22.63
C VAL A 407 -18.13 27.53 22.13
N PHE A 408 -18.60 26.29 22.28
CA PHE A 408 -17.74 25.10 22.10
C PHE A 408 -17.72 24.49 20.69
N ARG A 409 -18.58 24.93 19.77
CA ARG A 409 -18.91 24.19 18.52
C ARG A 409 -17.78 24.10 17.47
N LYS A 410 -16.58 24.65 17.72
CA LYS A 410 -15.45 24.68 16.76
C LYS A 410 -14.03 24.48 17.31
N SER A 411 -13.78 24.23 18.61
CA SER A 411 -12.38 24.14 19.13
C SER A 411 -12.08 22.88 19.97
N ARG A 412 -10.98 22.20 19.64
CA ARG A 412 -10.49 20.98 20.33
C ARG A 412 -9.60 21.26 21.55
N LYS A 413 -9.34 22.53 21.90
CA LYS A 413 -8.24 22.94 22.81
C LYS A 413 -8.58 23.04 24.32
N GLN A 414 -9.78 22.63 24.77
CA GLN A 414 -10.28 22.99 26.12
C GLN A 414 -10.69 21.91 27.15
N PRO A 415 -10.61 20.56 26.95
CA PRO A 415 -10.98 19.62 28.02
C PRO A 415 -10.23 19.80 29.35
N ARG A 416 -8.96 20.24 29.30
CA ARG A 416 -8.16 20.55 30.49
C ARG A 416 -8.72 21.71 31.33
N ALA A 417 -9.45 22.64 30.73
CA ALA A 417 -10.05 23.77 31.46
C ALA A 417 -11.22 23.34 32.39
N LEU A 418 -11.80 22.16 32.14
CA LEU A 418 -12.87 21.56 32.95
C LEU A 418 -12.32 20.49 33.93
N GLY A 419 -10.99 20.33 34.04
CA GLY A 419 -10.37 19.27 34.85
C GLY A 419 -10.59 17.85 34.31
N ALA A 420 -11.09 17.70 33.08
CA ALA A 420 -11.39 16.39 32.51
C ALA A 420 -10.09 15.62 32.19
N ILE A 421 -10.06 14.34 32.58
CA ILE A 421 -8.91 13.45 32.34
C ILE A 421 -8.78 12.98 30.87
N GLY A 422 -9.79 13.26 30.04
CA GLY A 422 -9.88 12.80 28.66
C GLY A 422 -11.22 13.20 28.04
N PHE A 423 -11.45 12.86 26.78
CA PHE A 423 -12.66 13.24 26.05
C PHE A 423 -13.13 12.16 25.05
N VAL A 424 -14.43 12.17 24.76
CA VAL A 424 -15.07 11.35 23.74
C VAL A 424 -15.85 12.27 22.80
N LEU A 425 -15.65 12.13 21.49
CA LEU A 425 -16.49 12.77 20.48
C LEU A 425 -17.35 11.69 19.81
N ALA A 426 -18.66 11.80 19.96
CA ALA A 426 -19.64 10.97 19.26
C ALA A 426 -20.06 11.67 17.96
N VAL A 427 -20.17 10.94 16.86
CA VAL A 427 -20.57 11.48 15.56
C VAL A 427 -22.03 11.11 15.30
N GLU A 428 -22.93 12.09 15.51
CA GLU A 428 -24.38 11.91 15.35
C GLU A 428 -24.84 11.92 13.89
N ASN A 429 -24.10 12.57 12.99
CA ASN A 429 -24.39 12.59 11.56
C ASN A 429 -23.09 12.74 10.75
N VAL A 430 -23.04 12.17 9.54
CA VAL A 430 -21.87 12.15 8.66
C VAL A 430 -22.31 12.60 7.26
N SER A 431 -21.79 13.72 6.77
CA SER A 431 -21.99 14.09 5.37
C SER A 431 -21.05 13.28 4.46
N PRO A 432 -21.44 12.92 3.22
CA PRO A 432 -20.56 12.27 2.26
C PRO A 432 -19.21 12.98 2.11
N GLY A 433 -18.12 12.22 2.18
CA GLY A 433 -16.75 12.77 2.13
C GLY A 433 -16.20 13.31 3.46
N THR A 434 -16.97 13.32 4.55
CA THR A 434 -16.46 13.72 5.87
C THR A 434 -15.33 12.77 6.31
N LYS A 435 -14.13 13.32 6.51
CA LYS A 435 -12.93 12.59 6.90
C LYS A 435 -12.62 12.80 8.38
N PHE A 436 -12.35 11.70 9.07
CA PHE A 436 -11.91 11.71 10.47
C PHE A 436 -10.50 11.14 10.57
N ASP A 437 -9.50 12.02 10.70
CA ASP A 437 -8.12 11.60 10.87
C ASP A 437 -7.73 11.51 12.36
N PRO A 438 -6.95 10.49 12.76
CA PRO A 438 -6.46 10.36 14.12
C PRO A 438 -5.33 11.36 14.39
N VAL A 439 -5.66 12.49 15.02
CA VAL A 439 -4.71 13.50 15.49
C VAL A 439 -4.18 13.11 16.88
N PRO A 440 -2.85 13.20 17.15
CA PRO A 440 -2.33 13.00 18.49
C PRO A 440 -2.88 14.02 19.48
N VAL A 441 -3.17 13.60 20.71
CA VAL A 441 -3.62 14.51 21.77
C VAL A 441 -2.97 14.16 23.10
N GLY A 442 -2.50 15.18 23.83
CA GLY A 442 -1.78 15.04 25.11
C GLY A 442 -2.65 14.67 26.33
N ILE A 443 -3.85 14.13 26.09
CA ILE A 443 -4.77 13.53 27.07
C ILE A 443 -5.53 12.39 26.35
N PRO A 444 -5.98 11.33 27.05
CA PRO A 444 -6.86 10.30 26.49
C PRO A 444 -8.03 10.87 25.67
N GLY A 445 -8.17 10.45 24.42
CA GLY A 445 -9.13 10.99 23.47
C GLY A 445 -9.57 9.96 22.43
N ILE A 446 -10.87 9.93 22.13
CA ILE A 446 -11.43 9.06 21.09
C ILE A 446 -12.57 9.76 20.35
N VAL A 447 -12.64 9.52 19.04
CA VAL A 447 -13.76 9.87 18.16
C VAL A 447 -14.45 8.57 17.72
N ILE A 448 -15.73 8.43 18.02
CA ILE A 448 -16.58 7.35 17.54
C ILE A 448 -17.21 7.84 16.24
N THR A 449 -16.69 7.39 15.11
CA THR A 449 -17.08 7.85 13.76
C THR A 449 -18.27 7.07 13.18
N ASP A 450 -18.68 6.01 13.86
CA ASP A 450 -19.80 5.15 13.50
C ASP A 450 -21.05 5.69 14.20
N VAL A 451 -22.05 6.11 13.42
CA VAL A 451 -23.28 6.73 13.93
C VAL A 451 -24.06 5.75 14.81
N SER A 452 -24.12 4.48 14.44
CA SER A 452 -24.80 3.45 15.25
C SER A 452 -24.15 3.33 16.62
N LYS A 453 -22.81 3.21 16.67
CA LYS A 453 -22.06 3.16 17.93
C LYS A 453 -22.13 4.48 18.72
N SER A 454 -22.30 5.61 18.05
CA SER A 454 -22.50 6.91 18.69
C SER A 454 -23.86 6.98 19.39
N MET A 455 -24.92 6.47 18.75
CA MET A 455 -26.23 6.32 19.39
C MET A 455 -26.18 5.36 20.58
N GLU A 456 -25.48 4.22 20.46
CA GLU A 456 -25.29 3.29 21.58
C GLU A 456 -24.60 3.92 22.80
N LEU A 457 -23.66 4.86 22.59
CA LEU A 457 -23.05 5.65 23.65
C LEU A 457 -24.05 6.64 24.27
N ILE A 458 -24.80 7.36 23.44
CA ILE A 458 -25.79 8.35 23.87
C ILE A 458 -26.91 7.70 24.69
N ASP A 459 -27.42 6.55 24.25
CA ASP A 459 -28.43 5.77 24.97
C ASP A 459 -27.90 5.25 26.31
N TYR A 460 -26.68 4.68 26.33
CA TYR A 460 -26.04 4.25 27.57
C TYR A 460 -25.88 5.41 28.56
N TYR A 461 -25.45 6.58 28.09
CA TYR A 461 -25.29 7.77 28.90
C TYR A 461 -26.62 8.27 29.46
N ASN A 462 -27.67 8.36 28.63
CA ASN A 462 -28.99 8.83 29.03
C ASN A 462 -29.65 7.88 30.05
N ILE A 463 -29.61 6.57 29.82
CA ILE A 463 -30.15 5.57 30.76
C ILE A 463 -29.40 5.59 32.10
N SER A 464 -28.09 5.85 32.07
CA SER A 464 -27.24 5.91 33.27
C SER A 464 -27.25 7.27 33.99
N THR A 465 -27.97 8.28 33.48
CA THR A 465 -27.97 9.65 34.03
C THR A 465 -29.34 9.99 34.58
N SER A 466 -29.42 10.12 35.90
CA SER A 466 -30.70 10.47 36.56
C SER A 466 -30.99 11.95 36.36
N ARG A 467 -32.17 12.27 35.81
CA ARG A 467 -32.67 13.63 35.59
C ARG A 467 -33.90 13.91 36.45
N ASP A 468 -34.19 15.18 36.70
CA ASP A 468 -35.45 15.63 37.29
C ASP A 468 -36.54 15.92 36.24
N TRP A 469 -37.72 16.33 36.69
CA TRP A 469 -38.87 16.64 35.84
C TRP A 469 -38.68 17.86 34.92
N THR A 470 -37.61 18.64 35.11
CA THR A 470 -37.21 19.75 34.23
C THR A 470 -36.11 19.34 33.23
N GLY A 471 -35.65 18.08 33.27
CA GLY A 471 -34.56 17.56 32.45
C GLY A 471 -33.15 17.79 33.02
N ARG A 472 -33.01 18.49 34.16
CA ARG A 472 -31.73 18.76 34.81
C ARG A 472 -31.15 17.50 35.44
N VAL A 473 -29.84 17.30 35.33
CA VAL A 473 -29.16 16.12 35.88
C VAL A 473 -29.06 16.20 37.41
N ARG A 474 -29.41 15.09 38.08
CA ARG A 474 -29.23 14.86 39.52
C ARG A 474 -27.97 14.07 39.84
N SER A 475 -27.61 13.08 39.01
CA SER A 475 -26.39 12.28 39.18
C SER A 475 -25.93 11.62 37.89
N PHE A 476 -24.63 11.66 37.64
CA PHE A 476 -23.97 10.96 36.55
C PHE A 476 -23.52 9.57 37.05
N LYS A 477 -24.06 8.49 36.49
CA LYS A 477 -23.62 7.10 36.79
C LYS A 477 -23.03 6.39 35.57
N ALA A 478 -23.07 7.00 34.39
CA ALA A 478 -22.38 6.52 33.21
C ALA A 478 -20.87 6.48 33.49
N THR A 479 -20.20 5.38 33.17
CA THR A 479 -18.75 5.27 33.31
C THR A 479 -18.12 4.64 32.07
N GLY A 480 -16.82 4.88 31.86
CA GLY A 480 -16.07 4.22 30.81
C GLY A 480 -14.56 4.46 30.91
N SER A 481 -13.81 3.81 30.01
CA SER A 481 -12.37 3.96 29.85
C SER A 481 -11.98 3.96 28.38
N ILE A 482 -11.06 4.85 28.00
CA ILE A 482 -10.52 4.96 26.64
C ILE A 482 -9.27 4.05 26.56
N GLY A 483 -9.19 3.25 25.50
CA GLY A 483 -8.04 2.38 25.21
C GLY A 483 -6.79 3.12 24.75
N ASP A 484 -5.70 2.36 24.56
CA ASP A 484 -4.46 2.91 24.00
C ASP A 484 -4.55 2.98 22.46
N GLY A 485 -4.57 4.19 21.92
CA GLY A 485 -4.59 4.46 20.49
C GLY A 485 -3.21 4.72 19.88
N LEU A 486 -2.13 4.73 20.68
CA LEU A 486 -0.77 5.04 20.21
C LEU A 486 -0.16 3.92 19.34
N MET A 487 -0.71 2.71 19.43
CA MET A 487 -0.20 1.53 18.71
C MET A 487 -1.02 1.27 17.44
N PRO A 488 -0.41 1.36 16.24
CA PRO A 488 -1.07 0.99 15.01
C PRO A 488 -1.14 -0.53 14.86
N ILE A 489 -2.16 -0.98 14.14
CA ILE A 489 -2.31 -2.36 13.70
C ILE A 489 -1.89 -2.43 12.23
N LEU A 490 -1.06 -3.43 11.89
CA LEU A 490 -0.67 -3.70 10.50
C LEU A 490 -1.61 -4.72 9.86
N HIS A 491 -2.14 -4.40 8.67
CA HIS A 491 -3.14 -5.19 7.96
C HIS A 491 -2.63 -5.71 6.60
N LYS A 492 -2.78 -7.01 6.33
CA LYS A 492 -2.39 -7.61 5.04
C LYS A 492 -3.23 -7.14 3.84
N SER A 493 -4.33 -6.43 4.07
CA SER A 493 -5.27 -5.98 3.04
C SER A 493 -4.85 -4.70 2.31
N ALA A 494 -3.59 -4.29 2.45
CA ALA A 494 -3.02 -3.09 1.85
C ALA A 494 -1.95 -3.45 0.81
N PRO A 495 -1.67 -2.60 -0.19
CA PRO A 495 -2.28 -1.28 -0.42
C PRO A 495 -3.76 -1.33 -0.80
N GLN A 496 -4.49 -0.27 -0.43
CA GLN A 496 -5.85 0.04 -0.93
C GLN A 496 -5.82 1.42 -1.55
N VAL A 497 -6.57 1.67 -2.61
CA VAL A 497 -6.64 3.01 -3.18
C VAL A 497 -7.54 3.88 -2.29
N ALA A 498 -7.01 5.02 -1.83
CA ALA A 498 -7.74 5.93 -0.95
C ALA A 498 -8.96 6.53 -1.66
N SER A 499 -10.03 6.81 -0.92
CA SER A 499 -11.29 7.35 -1.46
C SER A 499 -11.10 8.69 -2.18
N PHE A 500 -10.35 9.61 -1.56
CA PHE A 500 -10.07 10.93 -2.11
C PHE A 500 -9.16 10.91 -3.35
N SER A 501 -8.43 9.82 -3.61
CA SER A 501 -7.48 9.80 -4.74
C SER A 501 -8.25 9.92 -6.06
N ALA A 502 -7.87 10.89 -6.89
CA ALA A 502 -8.49 11.11 -8.19
C ALA A 502 -8.50 9.85 -9.07
N ARG A 503 -9.50 9.76 -9.95
CA ARG A 503 -9.76 8.62 -10.84
C ARG A 503 -9.73 9.01 -12.30
N GLY A 504 -9.25 8.08 -13.12
CA GLY A 504 -9.47 8.08 -14.57
C GLY A 504 -10.95 7.89 -14.96
N PRO A 505 -11.26 7.75 -16.26
CA PRO A 505 -10.33 7.89 -17.40
C PRO A 505 -9.65 9.25 -17.47
N ASN A 506 -8.52 9.32 -18.18
CA ASN A 506 -7.94 10.60 -18.54
C ASN A 506 -8.85 11.32 -19.55
N VAL A 507 -8.91 12.64 -19.48
CA VAL A 507 -9.72 13.48 -20.37
C VAL A 507 -8.83 14.33 -21.26
N LYS A 508 -9.19 14.50 -22.53
CA LYS A 508 -8.42 15.29 -23.50
C LYS A 508 -8.83 16.76 -23.59
N ASP A 509 -10.04 17.12 -23.15
CA ASP A 509 -10.61 18.46 -23.30
C ASP A 509 -11.57 18.83 -22.14
N TYR A 510 -12.00 20.10 -22.11
CA TYR A 510 -12.93 20.62 -21.11
C TYR A 510 -14.34 20.03 -21.21
N SER A 511 -14.70 19.36 -22.31
CA SER A 511 -15.95 18.61 -22.47
C SER A 511 -15.88 17.20 -21.88
N LEU A 512 -14.78 16.88 -21.19
CA LEU A 512 -14.53 15.60 -20.51
C LEU A 512 -14.56 14.39 -21.46
N GLN A 513 -14.21 14.58 -22.74
CA GLN A 513 -14.01 13.45 -23.64
C GLN A 513 -12.78 12.64 -23.23
N ASP A 514 -12.86 11.32 -23.39
CA ASP A 514 -11.79 10.40 -23.02
C ASP A 514 -10.54 10.59 -23.91
N ALA A 515 -9.36 10.43 -23.32
CA ALA A 515 -8.10 10.35 -24.03
C ALA A 515 -7.64 8.90 -24.18
N ASP A 516 -6.94 8.58 -25.27
CA ASP A 516 -6.25 7.29 -25.50
C ASP A 516 -4.97 7.14 -24.65
N LEU A 517 -5.04 7.54 -23.37
CA LEU A 517 -3.91 7.65 -22.46
C LEU A 517 -4.34 7.31 -21.03
N LEU A 518 -3.78 6.25 -20.44
CA LEU A 518 -4.08 5.87 -19.06
C LEU A 518 -3.59 6.94 -18.07
N LYS A 519 -4.46 7.30 -17.12
CA LYS A 519 -4.12 8.02 -15.88
C LYS A 519 -5.00 7.50 -14.74
N PRO A 520 -4.53 7.50 -13.47
CA PRO A 520 -3.17 7.85 -13.04
C PRO A 520 -2.11 6.87 -13.58
N ASP A 521 -0.82 7.17 -13.47
CA ASP A 521 0.24 6.27 -13.98
C ASP A 521 0.59 5.17 -12.95
N ILE A 522 0.64 5.52 -11.67
CA ILE A 522 1.11 4.63 -10.60
C ILE A 522 0.49 4.97 -9.24
N LEU A 523 0.43 3.99 -8.35
CA LEU A 523 -0.06 4.11 -6.98
C LEU A 523 1.10 4.09 -5.97
N ALA A 524 1.10 5.02 -5.01
CA ALA A 524 2.08 5.09 -3.92
C ALA A 524 1.46 5.52 -2.58
N PRO A 525 2.08 5.25 -1.41
CA PRO A 525 1.52 5.61 -0.11
C PRO A 525 1.21 7.10 0.02
N GLY A 526 -0.04 7.45 0.30
CA GLY A 526 -0.50 8.84 0.38
C GLY A 526 -1.54 9.11 1.47
N ASN A 527 -1.84 8.14 2.34
CA ASN A 527 -2.80 8.31 3.43
C ASN A 527 -2.17 8.16 4.81
N LEU A 528 -2.40 9.13 5.69
CA LEU A 528 -1.90 9.19 7.08
C LEU A 528 -0.37 9.02 7.14
N ILE A 529 0.33 9.87 6.39
CA ILE A 529 1.78 9.84 6.24
C ILE A 529 2.43 10.76 7.27
N TRP A 530 3.31 10.21 8.11
CA TRP A 530 4.15 10.96 9.04
C TRP A 530 5.35 11.58 8.32
N ALA A 531 5.47 12.91 8.35
CA ALA A 531 6.66 13.62 7.90
C ALA A 531 6.86 14.93 8.67
N ALA A 532 7.89 15.69 8.29
CA ALA A 532 8.21 16.99 8.90
C ALA A 532 7.06 17.99 8.71
N TRP A 533 6.95 18.93 9.64
CA TRP A 533 6.01 20.04 9.57
C TRP A 533 6.73 21.34 9.94
N SER A 534 6.28 22.45 9.37
CA SER A 534 6.68 23.78 9.85
C SER A 534 5.95 24.07 11.16
N PRO A 535 6.61 24.49 12.25
CA PRO A 535 5.91 24.96 13.45
C PRO A 535 4.99 26.16 13.17
N ASN A 536 5.31 26.95 12.13
CA ASN A 536 4.48 28.05 11.61
C ASN A 536 3.39 27.55 10.65
N GLY A 537 3.38 26.26 10.31
CA GLY A 537 2.46 25.64 9.38
C GLY A 537 1.03 25.61 9.94
N THR A 538 0.10 26.02 9.10
CA THR A 538 -1.30 26.28 9.48
C THR A 538 -2.34 25.70 8.52
N ASP A 539 -1.91 25.01 7.44
CA ASP A 539 -2.77 24.24 6.53
C ASP A 539 -3.63 23.22 7.31
N GLU A 540 -3.01 22.51 8.25
CA GLU A 540 -3.70 21.64 9.20
C GLU A 540 -3.60 22.21 10.63
N PRO A 541 -4.63 22.93 11.13
CA PRO A 541 -4.59 23.63 12.43
C PRO A 541 -4.35 22.74 13.64
N ASN A 542 -4.54 21.42 13.48
CA ASN A 542 -4.24 20.42 14.50
C ASN A 542 -2.73 20.24 14.78
N TYR A 543 -1.85 20.62 13.85
CA TYR A 543 -0.39 20.52 13.98
C TYR A 543 0.33 21.87 14.16
N MET A 544 -0.42 22.97 14.35
CA MET A 544 0.14 24.31 14.57
C MET A 544 1.05 24.33 15.81
N GLY A 545 2.32 24.70 15.63
CA GLY A 545 3.36 24.69 16.67
C GLY A 545 4.10 23.36 16.85
N GLU A 546 3.72 22.30 16.12
CA GLU A 546 4.37 20.99 16.18
C GLU A 546 5.37 20.82 15.01
N GLY A 547 6.41 20.01 15.22
CA GLY A 547 7.45 19.76 14.20
C GLY A 547 7.13 18.63 13.22
N PHE A 548 6.03 17.89 13.43
CA PHE A 548 5.61 16.78 12.58
C PHE A 548 4.10 16.80 12.39
N ALA A 549 3.66 16.29 11.24
CA ALA A 549 2.25 16.13 10.93
C ALA A 549 1.97 14.76 10.30
N MET A 550 0.77 14.27 10.52
CA MET A 550 0.22 13.10 9.84
C MET A 550 -0.99 13.51 9.01
N ILE A 551 -0.79 13.59 7.70
CA ILE A 551 -1.78 14.07 6.72
C ILE A 551 -1.96 13.07 5.56
N SER A 552 -2.98 13.28 4.74
CA SER A 552 -3.25 12.46 3.55
C SER A 552 -3.47 13.33 2.31
N GLY A 553 -2.97 12.87 1.17
CA GLY A 553 -3.20 13.45 -0.14
C GLY A 553 -2.40 12.71 -1.21
N THR A 554 -2.79 12.87 -2.47
CA THR A 554 -1.90 12.53 -3.60
C THR A 554 -0.61 13.37 -3.57
N SER A 555 -0.67 14.54 -2.93
CA SER A 555 0.47 15.36 -2.51
C SER A 555 1.52 14.63 -1.66
N MET A 556 1.14 13.61 -0.88
CA MET A 556 2.06 12.77 -0.11
C MET A 556 2.52 11.55 -0.91
N ALA A 557 1.76 11.12 -1.93
CA ALA A 557 2.13 10.01 -2.80
C ALA A 557 3.19 10.40 -3.85
N ALA A 558 3.06 11.58 -4.46
CA ALA A 558 4.05 12.12 -5.41
C ALA A 558 5.49 12.12 -4.87
N PRO A 559 5.80 12.61 -3.64
CA PRO A 559 7.16 12.62 -3.13
C PRO A 559 7.71 11.22 -2.79
N HIS A 560 6.87 10.20 -2.57
CA HIS A 560 7.35 8.82 -2.52
C HIS A 560 7.95 8.44 -3.89
N ILE A 561 7.25 8.71 -4.99
CA ILE A 561 7.73 8.43 -6.34
C ILE A 561 8.94 9.30 -6.70
N ALA A 562 8.98 10.59 -6.34
CA ALA A 562 10.15 11.44 -6.57
C ALA A 562 11.40 10.90 -5.85
N GLY A 563 11.27 10.47 -4.59
CA GLY A 563 12.37 9.87 -3.85
C GLY A 563 12.79 8.49 -4.40
N ILE A 564 11.86 7.65 -4.84
CA ILE A 564 12.20 6.36 -5.49
C ILE A 564 12.89 6.61 -6.84
N ALA A 565 12.42 7.57 -7.63
CA ALA A 565 13.04 7.99 -8.88
C ALA A 565 14.48 8.48 -8.66
N ALA A 566 14.79 9.11 -7.53
CA ALA A 566 16.17 9.49 -7.19
C ALA A 566 17.07 8.27 -6.99
N LEU A 567 16.58 7.20 -6.37
CA LEU A 567 17.33 5.93 -6.24
C LEU A 567 17.55 5.27 -7.62
N ILE A 568 16.55 5.33 -8.51
CA ILE A 568 16.66 4.81 -9.88
C ILE A 568 17.66 5.65 -10.69
N LYS A 569 17.59 6.99 -10.63
CA LYS A 569 18.54 7.90 -11.30
C LYS A 569 19.97 7.74 -10.77
N GLN A 570 20.14 7.51 -9.46
CA GLN A 570 21.44 7.21 -8.87
C GLN A 570 22.04 5.92 -9.43
N LYS A 571 21.24 4.84 -9.53
CA LYS A 571 21.69 3.56 -10.12
C LYS A 571 21.91 3.66 -11.64
N HIS A 572 21.10 4.47 -12.33
CA HIS A 572 21.08 4.61 -13.78
C HIS A 572 21.17 6.08 -14.24
N PRO A 573 22.34 6.76 -14.10
CA PRO A 573 22.44 8.21 -14.30
C PRO A 573 22.12 8.71 -15.72
N ARG A 574 22.18 7.82 -16.71
CA ARG A 574 21.91 8.12 -18.13
C ARG A 574 20.47 7.81 -18.57
N TRP A 575 19.61 7.29 -17.70
CA TRP A 575 18.21 7.06 -18.07
C TRP A 575 17.46 8.37 -18.26
N SER A 576 16.62 8.39 -19.28
CA SER A 576 15.64 9.43 -19.57
C SER A 576 14.54 9.47 -18.50
N PRO A 577 13.76 10.55 -18.41
CA PRO A 577 12.53 10.57 -17.60
C PRO A 577 11.55 9.45 -17.98
N ALA A 578 11.41 9.14 -19.28
CA ALA A 578 10.55 8.07 -19.77
C ALA A 578 11.02 6.68 -19.33
N ALA A 579 12.33 6.40 -19.37
CA ALA A 579 12.92 5.16 -18.88
C ALA A 579 12.67 4.95 -17.37
N ILE A 580 12.82 6.00 -16.56
CA ILE A 580 12.53 5.96 -15.12
C ILE A 580 11.03 5.74 -14.87
N LYS A 581 10.15 6.47 -15.58
CA LYS A 581 8.70 6.28 -15.54
C LYS A 581 8.31 4.85 -15.92
N SER A 582 8.89 4.31 -16.99
CA SER A 582 8.68 2.93 -17.42
C SER A 582 9.09 1.96 -16.33
N ALA A 583 10.29 2.05 -15.77
CA ALA A 583 10.77 1.11 -14.76
C ALA A 583 9.87 1.10 -13.51
N LEU A 584 9.32 2.25 -13.12
CA LEU A 584 8.34 2.37 -12.04
C LEU A 584 7.01 1.67 -12.37
N MET A 585 6.44 1.93 -13.55
CA MET A 585 5.14 1.41 -13.99
C MET A 585 5.18 -0.07 -14.35
N THR A 586 6.25 -0.56 -14.98
CA THR A 586 6.28 -1.93 -15.52
C THR A 586 6.70 -2.97 -14.50
N THR A 587 6.95 -2.54 -13.26
CA THR A 587 7.36 -3.40 -12.14
C THR A 587 6.48 -3.23 -10.90
N SER A 588 5.44 -2.39 -10.98
CA SER A 588 4.43 -2.28 -9.93
C SER A 588 3.63 -3.56 -9.77
N THR A 589 2.87 -3.65 -8.68
CA THR A 589 1.99 -4.79 -8.41
C THR A 589 0.56 -4.32 -8.24
N THR A 590 -0.41 -5.01 -8.87
CA THR A 590 -1.84 -4.77 -8.60
C THR A 590 -2.37 -5.68 -7.47
N LEU A 591 -1.48 -6.25 -6.64
CA LEU A 591 -1.84 -7.11 -5.50
C LEU A 591 -1.60 -6.45 -4.13
N ASP A 592 -2.45 -6.80 -3.17
CA ASP A 592 -2.27 -6.52 -1.74
C ASP A 592 -1.26 -7.49 -1.07
N ARG A 593 -0.88 -7.22 0.18
CA ARG A 593 0.04 -8.06 0.97
C ARG A 593 -0.52 -9.44 1.35
N ALA A 594 -1.78 -9.75 1.02
CA ALA A 594 -2.35 -11.10 1.09
C ALA A 594 -2.29 -11.84 -0.28
N GLY A 595 -1.88 -11.14 -1.35
CA GLY A 595 -1.82 -11.65 -2.71
C GLY A 595 -3.20 -11.66 -3.40
N ARG A 596 -4.05 -10.67 -3.11
CA ARG A 596 -5.37 -10.45 -3.72
C ARG A 596 -5.36 -9.14 -4.52
N PRO A 597 -6.22 -8.95 -5.55
CA PRO A 597 -6.29 -7.68 -6.28
C PRO A 597 -6.49 -6.46 -5.37
N ILE A 598 -5.77 -5.37 -5.66
CA ILE A 598 -5.90 -4.09 -4.95
C ILE A 598 -7.36 -3.65 -4.98
N GLN A 599 -7.87 -3.24 -3.82
CA GLN A 599 -9.21 -2.71 -3.66
C GLN A 599 -9.17 -1.18 -3.65
N ALA A 600 -10.17 -0.54 -4.28
CA ALA A 600 -10.40 0.89 -4.20
C ALA A 600 -11.51 1.21 -3.20
N GLN A 601 -11.36 2.30 -2.46
CA GLN A 601 -12.45 2.85 -1.64
C GLN A 601 -13.41 3.68 -2.50
N GLN A 602 -14.72 3.44 -2.32
CA GLN A 602 -15.80 4.20 -2.94
C GLN A 602 -16.89 4.52 -1.91
N ASN A 603 -17.72 5.52 -2.22
CA ASN A 603 -18.92 5.82 -1.44
C ASN A 603 -20.09 5.02 -2.02
N SER A 604 -20.76 4.21 -1.19
CA SER A 604 -22.03 3.58 -1.56
C SER A 604 -23.16 4.61 -1.65
N GLY A 605 -24.25 4.29 -2.35
CA GLY A 605 -25.49 5.07 -2.33
C GLY A 605 -26.18 5.15 -0.96
N SER A 606 -25.69 4.39 0.03
CA SER A 606 -26.04 4.48 1.46
C SER A 606 -25.05 5.30 2.29
N GLU A 607 -24.21 6.13 1.65
CA GLU A 607 -23.20 7.02 2.26
C GLU A 607 -22.09 6.32 3.07
N THR A 608 -22.10 4.99 3.12
CA THR A 608 -21.08 4.16 3.76
C THR A 608 -19.91 3.88 2.81
N MET A 609 -18.69 3.93 3.36
CA MET A 609 -17.45 3.65 2.63
C MET A 609 -17.34 2.14 2.33
N THR A 610 -17.37 1.78 1.05
CA THR A 610 -17.23 0.39 0.58
C THR A 610 -15.86 0.16 -0.06
N LEU A 611 -15.46 -1.11 -0.14
CA LEU A 611 -14.31 -1.55 -0.93
C LEU A 611 -14.83 -2.25 -2.18
N VAL A 612 -14.31 -1.87 -3.33
CA VAL A 612 -14.56 -2.50 -4.63
C VAL A 612 -13.24 -2.95 -5.24
N SER A 613 -13.29 -3.86 -6.22
CA SER A 613 -12.09 -4.23 -6.99
C SER A 613 -11.55 -2.99 -7.71
N GLY A 614 -10.27 -2.67 -7.51
CA GLY A 614 -9.62 -1.54 -8.14
C GLY A 614 -9.35 -1.80 -9.63
N THR A 615 -9.45 -0.76 -10.42
CA THR A 615 -9.16 -0.75 -11.85
C THR A 615 -7.88 0.04 -12.15
N PRO A 616 -7.31 -0.09 -13.36
CA PRO A 616 -6.25 0.80 -13.84
C PRO A 616 -6.60 2.31 -13.76
N PHE A 617 -7.88 2.70 -13.76
CA PHE A 617 -8.27 4.10 -13.51
C PHE A 617 -8.17 4.53 -12.04
N ASP A 618 -8.02 3.59 -11.10
CA ASP A 618 -7.78 3.87 -9.68
C ASP A 618 -6.27 3.87 -9.34
N TYR A 619 -5.49 2.94 -9.92
CA TYR A 619 -4.09 2.69 -9.54
C TYR A 619 -3.04 2.76 -10.67
N GLY A 620 -3.43 3.05 -11.90
CA GLY A 620 -2.52 3.03 -13.06
C GLY A 620 -2.00 1.62 -13.34
N SER A 621 -0.68 1.45 -13.41
CA SER A 621 -0.04 0.12 -13.49
C SER A 621 0.02 -0.62 -12.14
N GLY A 622 -0.46 -0.02 -11.04
CA GLY A 622 -0.50 -0.62 -9.71
C GLY A 622 0.41 0.07 -8.69
N HIS A 623 0.61 -0.59 -7.56
CA HIS A 623 1.43 -0.06 -6.47
C HIS A 623 2.93 -0.21 -6.73
N VAL A 624 3.67 0.88 -6.51
CA VAL A 624 5.12 0.94 -6.77
C VAL A 624 5.92 -0.15 -6.04
N SER A 625 6.89 -0.73 -6.74
CA SER A 625 7.83 -1.74 -6.23
C SER A 625 9.28 -1.25 -6.39
N PRO A 626 9.82 -0.48 -5.43
CA PRO A 626 11.13 0.19 -5.60
C PRO A 626 12.29 -0.77 -5.89
N ARG A 627 12.26 -1.99 -5.33
CA ARG A 627 13.28 -3.01 -5.55
C ARG A 627 13.27 -3.54 -6.99
N ALA A 628 12.09 -3.74 -7.57
CA ALA A 628 11.97 -4.22 -8.95
C ALA A 628 12.25 -3.11 -9.96
N ALA A 629 11.83 -1.87 -9.67
CA ALA A 629 12.10 -0.70 -10.53
C ALA A 629 13.60 -0.36 -10.68
N LEU A 630 14.46 -0.81 -9.76
CA LEU A 630 15.92 -0.71 -9.94
C LEU A 630 16.47 -1.64 -11.03
N ASP A 631 15.78 -2.72 -11.39
CA ASP A 631 16.22 -3.71 -12.39
C ASP A 631 15.00 -4.29 -13.14
N PRO A 632 14.38 -3.51 -14.06
CA PRO A 632 13.11 -3.86 -14.69
C PRO A 632 13.26 -4.87 -15.85
N GLY A 633 14.50 -5.21 -16.25
CA GLY A 633 14.80 -5.98 -17.46
C GLY A 633 14.60 -5.18 -18.75
N LEU A 634 13.36 -4.78 -19.03
CA LEU A 634 12.97 -3.96 -20.19
C LEU A 634 12.46 -2.59 -19.76
N ILE A 635 12.57 -1.60 -20.66
CA ILE A 635 11.91 -0.29 -20.55
C ILE A 635 11.23 0.10 -21.86
N PHE A 636 10.19 0.92 -21.76
CA PHE A 636 9.59 1.69 -22.85
C PHE A 636 10.15 3.11 -22.76
N ASP A 637 11.11 3.43 -23.62
CA ASP A 637 11.72 4.76 -23.68
C ASP A 637 10.99 5.67 -24.69
N ALA A 638 10.97 6.97 -24.45
CA ALA A 638 10.32 7.97 -25.27
C ALA A 638 11.04 9.32 -25.16
N GLY A 639 11.23 9.99 -26.30
CA GLY A 639 11.86 11.30 -26.41
C GLY A 639 10.87 12.44 -26.65
N TYR A 640 11.40 13.66 -26.74
CA TYR A 640 10.61 14.86 -27.05
C TYR A 640 9.85 14.76 -28.39
N GLU A 641 10.46 14.17 -29.42
CA GLU A 641 9.82 13.96 -30.72
C GLU A 641 8.67 12.95 -30.67
N ASP A 642 8.69 11.96 -29.77
CA ASP A 642 7.56 11.04 -29.57
C ASP A 642 6.37 11.76 -28.92
N TYR A 643 6.63 12.70 -28.00
CA TYR A 643 5.59 13.52 -27.39
C TYR A 643 5.02 14.57 -28.37
N LEU A 644 5.85 15.18 -29.22
CA LEU A 644 5.37 16.01 -30.32
C LEU A 644 4.54 15.19 -31.32
N GLY A 645 5.04 14.03 -31.72
CA GLY A 645 4.31 13.09 -32.57
C GLY A 645 2.96 12.71 -31.98
N PHE A 646 2.87 12.46 -30.67
CA PHE A 646 1.61 12.23 -29.96
C PHE A 646 0.67 13.43 -30.09
N LEU A 647 1.10 14.64 -29.73
CA LEU A 647 0.28 15.85 -29.82
C LEU A 647 -0.26 16.06 -31.24
N CYS A 648 0.60 15.90 -32.25
CA CYS A 648 0.25 16.01 -33.67
C CYS A 648 -0.67 14.89 -34.19
N THR A 649 -0.96 13.87 -33.37
CA THR A 649 -1.85 12.76 -33.71
C THR A 649 -3.17 12.79 -32.93
N VAL A 650 -3.30 13.58 -31.85
CA VAL A 650 -4.54 13.67 -31.08
C VAL A 650 -5.63 14.37 -31.90
N PRO A 651 -6.79 13.72 -32.14
CA PRO A 651 -7.88 14.34 -32.89
C PRO A 651 -8.42 15.60 -32.20
N GLY A 652 -8.36 16.73 -32.91
CA GLY A 652 -8.89 18.03 -32.46
C GLY A 652 -7.83 19.05 -32.04
N ILE A 653 -6.54 18.68 -31.97
CA ILE A 653 -5.45 19.64 -31.72
C ILE A 653 -5.02 20.31 -33.03
N ASP A 654 -4.84 21.63 -32.99
CA ASP A 654 -4.32 22.40 -34.12
C ASP A 654 -2.77 22.34 -34.15
N GLY A 655 -2.19 22.02 -35.30
CA GLY A 655 -0.73 22.05 -35.49
C GLY A 655 -0.12 23.44 -35.29
N HIS A 656 -0.90 24.52 -35.48
CA HIS A 656 -0.49 25.88 -35.13
C HIS A 656 -0.44 26.10 -33.61
N GLU A 657 -1.36 25.52 -32.84
CA GLU A 657 -1.37 25.59 -31.36
C GLU A 657 -0.15 24.85 -30.78
N ILE A 658 0.17 23.66 -31.32
CA ILE A 658 1.39 22.92 -30.98
C ILE A 658 2.63 23.75 -31.32
N LYS A 659 2.70 24.35 -32.51
CA LYS A 659 3.83 25.19 -32.91
C LYS A 659 3.98 26.42 -32.00
N ASN A 660 2.89 27.06 -31.60
CA ASN A 660 2.92 28.22 -30.70
C ASN A 660 3.44 27.87 -29.30
N HIS A 661 3.10 26.69 -28.77
CA HIS A 661 3.54 26.24 -27.45
C HIS A 661 4.94 25.60 -27.42
N THR A 662 5.40 25.01 -28.53
CA THR A 662 6.62 24.18 -28.56
C THR A 662 7.73 24.72 -29.46
N ASN A 663 7.44 25.75 -30.27
CA ASN A 663 8.22 26.21 -31.42
C ASN A 663 8.52 25.14 -32.50
N SER A 664 7.99 23.91 -32.36
CA SER A 664 8.13 22.82 -33.32
C SER A 664 6.86 22.65 -34.16
N PRO A 665 6.95 22.59 -35.51
CA PRO A 665 5.81 22.25 -36.35
C PRO A 665 5.49 20.74 -36.31
N CYS A 666 4.25 20.38 -36.62
CA CYS A 666 3.81 18.99 -36.77
C CYS A 666 4.32 18.33 -38.06
N ASN A 667 5.60 17.95 -38.06
CA ASN A 667 6.25 17.27 -39.19
C ASN A 667 6.09 15.74 -39.17
N TYR A 668 5.64 15.16 -38.05
CA TYR A 668 5.55 13.72 -37.81
C TYR A 668 4.31 13.37 -36.98
N THR A 669 3.73 12.20 -37.22
CA THR A 669 2.59 11.65 -36.47
C THR A 669 2.81 10.18 -36.15
N LEU A 670 2.22 9.71 -35.04
CA LEU A 670 2.26 8.31 -34.59
C LEU A 670 1.19 7.42 -35.27
N GLY A 671 0.41 7.98 -36.19
CA GLY A 671 -0.76 7.35 -36.83
C GLY A 671 -2.00 7.22 -35.93
N HIS A 672 -1.82 6.87 -34.65
CA HIS A 672 -2.86 6.86 -33.62
C HIS A 672 -2.28 7.26 -32.26
N PRO A 673 -2.97 8.02 -31.38
CA PRO A 673 -2.37 8.51 -30.13
C PRO A 673 -1.93 7.37 -29.20
N SER A 674 -2.66 6.25 -29.22
CA SER A 674 -2.29 5.04 -28.47
C SER A 674 -0.95 4.40 -28.89
N ASN A 675 -0.34 4.80 -30.00
CA ASN A 675 1.01 4.36 -30.41
C ASN A 675 2.16 5.07 -29.67
N LEU A 676 1.88 6.08 -28.83
CA LEU A 676 2.90 6.65 -27.94
C LEU A 676 3.54 5.53 -27.11
N ASN A 677 4.88 5.50 -27.04
CA ASN A 677 5.64 4.41 -26.43
C ASN A 677 5.62 4.42 -24.89
N MET A 678 4.41 4.45 -24.32
CA MET A 678 4.13 4.35 -22.89
C MET A 678 3.97 2.88 -22.46
N PRO A 679 4.28 2.55 -21.20
CA PRO A 679 4.10 1.21 -20.60
C PRO A 679 2.63 0.84 -20.31
N SER A 680 1.67 1.49 -20.98
CA SER A 680 0.24 1.23 -20.91
C SER A 680 -0.37 1.35 -22.31
N ILE A 681 -1.48 0.66 -22.55
CA ILE A 681 -2.27 0.77 -23.78
C ILE A 681 -3.67 1.21 -23.41
N THR A 682 -4.17 2.25 -24.06
CA THR A 682 -5.52 2.77 -23.85
C THR A 682 -6.09 3.13 -25.20
N ILE A 683 -7.35 2.75 -25.41
CA ILE A 683 -8.13 3.10 -26.60
C ILE A 683 -9.49 3.54 -26.06
N ALA A 684 -9.78 4.83 -26.15
CA ALA A 684 -10.99 5.43 -25.58
C ALA A 684 -12.26 4.85 -26.23
N HIS A 685 -12.23 4.69 -27.55
CA HIS A 685 -13.34 4.18 -28.35
C HIS A 685 -12.86 3.10 -29.32
N LEU A 686 -12.69 1.87 -28.82
CA LEU A 686 -12.31 0.73 -29.65
C LEU A 686 -13.49 0.32 -30.55
N VAL A 687 -13.32 0.48 -31.87
CA VAL A 687 -14.28 0.06 -32.91
C VAL A 687 -13.59 -0.92 -33.85
N GLY A 688 -14.18 -2.10 -34.04
CA GLY A 688 -13.61 -3.15 -34.89
C GLY A 688 -12.28 -3.68 -34.34
N THR A 689 -11.19 -3.42 -35.05
CA THR A 689 -9.82 -3.85 -34.69
C THR A 689 -8.86 -2.68 -34.71
N GLN A 690 -8.07 -2.53 -33.65
CA GLN A 690 -6.96 -1.58 -33.57
C GLN A 690 -5.66 -2.32 -33.24
N THR A 691 -4.63 -2.12 -34.06
CA THR A 691 -3.26 -2.56 -33.75
C THR A 691 -2.46 -1.40 -33.18
N VAL A 692 -1.72 -1.67 -32.11
CA VAL A 692 -0.87 -0.71 -31.40
C VAL A 692 0.58 -1.21 -31.46
N SER A 693 1.52 -0.33 -31.79
CA SER A 693 2.96 -0.66 -31.80
C SER A 693 3.66 -0.14 -30.55
N ARG A 694 4.66 -0.89 -30.08
CA ARG A 694 5.52 -0.55 -28.94
C ARG A 694 6.97 -0.96 -29.22
N THR A 695 7.90 -0.21 -28.64
CA THR A 695 9.34 -0.49 -28.70
C THR A 695 9.85 -0.68 -27.28
N VAL A 696 10.42 -1.86 -26.98
CA VAL A 696 11.08 -2.13 -25.69
C VAL A 696 12.60 -2.14 -25.88
N THR A 697 13.33 -1.65 -24.89
CA THR A 697 14.79 -1.67 -24.83
C THR A 697 15.23 -2.50 -23.63
N ASN A 698 16.17 -3.44 -23.83
CA ASN A 698 16.74 -4.23 -22.73
C ASN A 698 17.82 -3.41 -21.99
N VAL A 699 17.62 -3.23 -20.68
CA VAL A 699 18.55 -2.52 -19.79
C VAL A 699 19.31 -3.46 -18.83
N ALA A 700 19.02 -4.75 -18.89
CA ALA A 700 19.70 -5.80 -18.13
C ALA A 700 20.65 -6.62 -19.02
N GLY A 701 21.03 -7.82 -18.56
CA GLY A 701 21.80 -8.78 -19.35
C GLY A 701 21.00 -9.36 -20.54
N GLU A 702 21.66 -10.10 -21.44
CA GLU A 702 20.96 -10.80 -22.52
C GLU A 702 19.90 -11.76 -21.95
N GLU A 703 18.69 -11.70 -22.50
CA GLU A 703 17.53 -12.41 -21.98
C GLU A 703 16.45 -12.62 -23.06
N THR A 704 15.70 -13.72 -22.91
CA THR A 704 14.54 -14.04 -23.74
C THR A 704 13.26 -13.78 -22.96
N TYR A 705 12.41 -12.91 -23.50
CA TYR A 705 11.10 -12.56 -22.96
C TYR A 705 10.00 -13.28 -23.72
N VAL A 706 9.15 -14.00 -23.00
CA VAL A 706 7.89 -14.55 -23.54
C VAL A 706 6.79 -13.53 -23.26
N ILE A 707 6.00 -13.21 -24.29
CA ILE A 707 4.87 -12.29 -24.19
C ILE A 707 3.59 -13.10 -24.07
N SER A 708 2.79 -12.79 -23.05
CA SER A 708 1.46 -13.35 -22.83
C SER A 708 0.49 -12.21 -22.59
N ALA A 709 -0.73 -12.32 -23.11
CA ALA A 709 -1.76 -11.29 -22.95
C ALA A 709 -3.07 -11.90 -22.45
N ARG A 710 -3.82 -11.13 -21.67
CA ARG A 710 -5.15 -11.48 -21.17
C ARG A 710 -6.07 -10.27 -21.27
N MET A 711 -7.35 -10.49 -21.52
CA MET A 711 -8.35 -9.42 -21.68
C MET A 711 -9.73 -9.96 -21.33
N ALA A 712 -10.63 -9.08 -20.89
CA ALA A 712 -12.03 -9.43 -20.68
C ALA A 712 -12.66 -10.03 -21.97
N PRO A 713 -13.58 -11.03 -21.89
CA PRO A 713 -14.05 -11.79 -23.05
C PRO A 713 -14.64 -10.97 -24.22
N ALA A 714 -15.09 -9.74 -23.94
CA ALA A 714 -15.63 -8.79 -24.93
C ALA A 714 -14.58 -8.27 -25.93
N VAL A 715 -13.28 -8.39 -25.65
CA VAL A 715 -12.19 -7.94 -26.52
C VAL A 715 -11.15 -9.05 -26.68
N ALA A 716 -10.84 -9.43 -27.91
CA ALA A 716 -9.69 -10.28 -28.21
C ALA A 716 -8.40 -9.47 -28.12
N ILE A 717 -7.33 -10.08 -27.58
CA ILE A 717 -5.99 -9.49 -27.53
C ILE A 717 -4.97 -10.46 -28.12
N GLU A 718 -4.13 -9.98 -29.03
CA GLU A 718 -3.08 -10.76 -29.70
C GLU A 718 -1.76 -9.99 -29.67
N THR A 719 -0.63 -10.69 -29.57
CA THR A 719 0.70 -10.06 -29.53
C THR A 719 1.65 -10.70 -30.55
N ASN A 720 2.49 -9.88 -31.18
CA ASN A 720 3.44 -10.33 -32.19
C ASN A 720 4.78 -9.55 -32.07
N PRO A 721 5.95 -10.23 -31.95
CA PRO A 721 6.12 -11.69 -31.82
C PRO A 721 5.69 -12.20 -30.43
N PRO A 722 5.36 -13.50 -30.28
CA PRO A 722 5.01 -14.08 -28.98
C PRO A 722 6.22 -14.23 -28.02
N ALA A 723 7.44 -14.10 -28.53
CA ALA A 723 8.66 -14.07 -27.73
C ALA A 723 9.78 -13.30 -28.44
N MET A 724 10.71 -12.74 -27.66
CA MET A 724 11.88 -12.07 -28.18
C MET A 724 13.10 -12.18 -27.26
N THR A 725 14.26 -12.49 -27.85
CA THR A 725 15.58 -12.35 -27.23
C THR A 725 16.15 -10.96 -27.55
N LEU A 726 16.70 -10.29 -26.53
CA LEU A 726 17.36 -8.99 -26.68
C LEU A 726 18.71 -9.01 -25.96
N ARG A 727 19.75 -8.49 -26.64
CA ARG A 727 21.04 -8.16 -26.02
C ARG A 727 20.94 -6.91 -25.13
N PRO A 728 21.87 -6.69 -24.19
CA PRO A 728 21.93 -5.45 -23.42
C PRO A 728 21.98 -4.22 -24.35
N GLY A 729 21.15 -3.22 -24.07
CA GLY A 729 21.01 -2.01 -24.88
C GLY A 729 20.30 -2.18 -26.22
N ALA A 730 19.90 -3.39 -26.61
CA ALA A 730 19.15 -3.61 -27.85
C ALA A 730 17.67 -3.25 -27.66
N SER A 731 17.08 -2.62 -28.69
CA SER A 731 15.65 -2.32 -28.77
C SER A 731 14.94 -3.24 -29.77
N ARG A 732 13.68 -3.58 -29.52
CA ARG A 732 12.85 -4.36 -30.43
C ARG A 732 11.39 -3.89 -30.41
N LYS A 733 10.78 -3.87 -31.59
CA LYS A 733 9.34 -3.59 -31.75
C LYS A 733 8.50 -4.84 -31.57
N PHE A 734 7.34 -4.66 -30.98
CA PHE A 734 6.24 -5.62 -30.99
C PHE A 734 4.91 -4.89 -31.24
N THR A 735 3.87 -5.64 -31.56
CA THR A 735 2.52 -5.11 -31.77
C THR A 735 1.52 -5.85 -30.88
N VAL A 736 0.52 -5.11 -30.40
CA VAL A 736 -0.66 -5.62 -29.69
C VAL A 736 -1.88 -5.31 -30.56
N THR A 737 -2.63 -6.32 -30.95
CA THR A 737 -3.87 -6.18 -31.72
C THR A 737 -5.06 -6.41 -30.79
N LEU A 738 -6.01 -5.48 -30.80
CA LEU A 738 -7.21 -5.48 -29.98
C LEU A 738 -8.44 -5.51 -30.89
N THR A 739 -9.31 -6.51 -30.75
CA THR A 739 -10.49 -6.70 -31.61
C THR A 739 -11.76 -6.86 -30.78
N VAL A 740 -12.79 -6.04 -31.04
CA VAL A 740 -14.09 -6.15 -30.37
C VAL A 740 -14.77 -7.47 -30.75
N ARG A 741 -15.15 -8.26 -29.75
CA ARG A 741 -16.01 -9.44 -29.89
C ARG A 741 -17.46 -9.15 -29.54
N SER A 742 -17.71 -8.31 -28.54
CA SER A 742 -19.05 -7.86 -28.15
C SER A 742 -19.03 -6.43 -27.61
N VAL A 743 -20.11 -5.69 -27.85
CA VAL A 743 -20.24 -4.29 -27.42
C VAL A 743 -20.88 -4.24 -26.04
N THR A 744 -20.08 -3.93 -25.02
CA THR A 744 -20.52 -3.88 -23.60
C THR A 744 -20.95 -2.51 -23.12
N ARG A 745 -20.63 -1.42 -23.87
CA ARG A 745 -20.75 -0.01 -23.45
C ARG A 745 -20.04 0.31 -22.12
N ALA A 746 -19.06 -0.50 -21.73
CA ALA A 746 -18.26 -0.34 -20.52
C ALA A 746 -16.77 -0.58 -20.84
N TYR A 747 -15.89 0.02 -20.06
CA TYR A 747 -14.44 -0.20 -20.21
C TYR A 747 -14.08 -1.66 -19.94
N SER A 748 -13.20 -2.20 -20.78
CA SER A 748 -12.62 -3.53 -20.61
C SER A 748 -11.15 -3.38 -20.24
N PHE A 749 -10.70 -4.14 -19.25
CA PHE A 749 -9.32 -4.14 -18.77
C PHE A 749 -8.65 -5.49 -19.07
N GLY A 750 -7.33 -5.45 -19.25
CA GLY A 750 -6.53 -6.58 -19.66
C GLY A 750 -5.04 -6.23 -19.65
N GLU A 751 -4.21 -7.26 -19.56
CA GLU A 751 -2.78 -7.19 -19.30
C GLU A 751 -1.95 -7.72 -20.48
N VAL A 752 -0.73 -7.19 -20.63
CA VAL A 752 0.32 -7.75 -21.49
C VAL A 752 1.57 -7.98 -20.64
N LEU A 753 1.75 -9.23 -20.21
CA LEU A 753 2.88 -9.67 -19.39
C LEU A 753 4.07 -10.09 -20.26
N MET A 754 5.24 -9.50 -20.01
CA MET A 754 6.52 -10.03 -20.51
C MET A 754 7.29 -10.74 -19.40
N LYS A 755 7.54 -12.04 -19.57
CA LYS A 755 8.31 -12.85 -18.62
C LYS A 755 9.67 -13.23 -19.19
N GLY A 756 10.71 -12.70 -18.58
CA GLY A 756 12.11 -12.96 -18.94
C GLY A 756 12.65 -14.27 -18.37
N SER A 757 13.55 -14.92 -19.11
CA SER A 757 14.15 -16.21 -18.75
C SER A 757 15.08 -16.17 -17.53
N ARG A 758 15.50 -14.98 -17.06
CA ARG A 758 16.32 -14.75 -15.86
C ARG A 758 15.47 -14.38 -14.63
N GLY A 759 14.15 -14.31 -14.79
CA GLY A 759 13.21 -14.00 -13.71
C GLY A 759 12.71 -12.55 -13.69
N HIS A 760 13.11 -11.69 -14.64
CA HIS A 760 12.44 -10.41 -14.83
C HIS A 760 10.97 -10.65 -15.20
N LYS A 761 10.08 -9.91 -14.54
CA LYS A 761 8.64 -9.95 -14.75
C LYS A 761 8.16 -8.53 -15.00
N MET A 762 7.52 -8.35 -16.14
CA MET A 762 6.83 -7.13 -16.52
C MET A 762 5.32 -7.40 -16.34
N GLU A 763 4.85 -7.38 -15.09
CA GLU A 763 3.49 -7.78 -14.71
C GLU A 763 2.51 -6.59 -14.65
N GLU A 764 1.36 -6.72 -15.31
CA GLU A 764 0.13 -6.88 -14.54
C GLU A 764 -0.03 -8.39 -14.19
N PRO A 765 -0.66 -8.77 -13.06
CA PRO A 765 -0.24 -9.98 -12.33
C PRO A 765 -1.09 -11.25 -12.51
N LEU A 766 -0.39 -12.39 -12.55
CA LEU A 766 -0.97 -13.73 -12.44
C LEU A 766 -1.14 -14.22 -10.99
N PHE A 767 -2.38 -14.58 -10.64
CA PHE A 767 -2.74 -15.38 -9.45
C PHE A 767 -2.21 -16.84 -9.47
N PHE A 768 -1.83 -17.34 -10.65
CA PHE A 768 -1.61 -18.76 -10.95
C PHE A 768 -0.55 -19.46 -10.09
N ASP A 769 0.49 -18.74 -9.63
CA ASP A 769 1.61 -19.31 -8.87
C ASP A 769 1.19 -19.73 -7.44
N LYS A 770 0.10 -19.14 -6.91
CA LYS A 770 -0.48 -19.49 -5.60
C LYS A 770 -1.35 -20.74 -5.71
N MET A 771 -2.23 -20.80 -6.71
CA MET A 771 -3.06 -21.97 -7.03
C MET A 771 -2.18 -23.21 -7.30
N MET A 772 -1.13 -23.09 -8.12
CA MET A 772 -0.21 -24.21 -8.39
C MET A 772 0.60 -24.63 -7.17
N LYS A 773 0.97 -23.72 -6.26
CA LYS A 773 1.56 -24.09 -4.96
C LYS A 773 0.59 -24.87 -4.08
N GLN A 774 -0.69 -24.49 -4.07
CA GLN A 774 -1.72 -25.14 -3.26
C GLN A 774 -2.04 -26.55 -3.80
N LEU A 775 -2.20 -26.70 -5.12
CA LEU A 775 -2.33 -28.00 -5.81
C LEU A 775 -1.13 -28.92 -5.58
N ARG A 776 0.11 -28.39 -5.65
CA ARG A 776 1.34 -29.15 -5.36
C ARG A 776 1.46 -29.56 -3.89
N ALA A 777 0.77 -28.89 -2.97
CA ALA A 777 0.75 -29.24 -1.56
C ALA A 777 -0.28 -30.35 -1.24
N THR A 778 -1.38 -30.43 -1.99
CA THR A 778 -2.48 -31.39 -1.76
C THR A 778 -2.42 -32.64 -2.63
N CYS A 779 -1.91 -32.59 -3.86
CA CYS A 779 -1.90 -33.72 -4.80
C CYS A 779 -0.49 -34.31 -5.00
N ARG A 780 -0.31 -35.61 -4.70
CA ARG A 780 1.02 -36.26 -4.58
C ARG A 780 1.51 -37.15 -5.74
N TYR A 781 0.74 -37.40 -6.81
CA TYR A 781 1.13 -38.36 -7.86
C TYR A 781 0.67 -37.95 -9.27
N TYR A 782 1.56 -38.08 -10.27
CA TYR A 782 1.27 -37.96 -11.72
C TYR A 782 2.34 -38.69 -12.56
N THR A 783 1.93 -39.54 -13.53
CA THR A 783 2.49 -39.78 -14.90
C THR A 783 1.75 -40.95 -15.60
N GLY A 784 1.67 -40.98 -16.95
CA GLY A 784 0.94 -41.98 -17.79
C GLY A 784 1.57 -43.41 -17.82
N TYR A 785 1.15 -44.38 -18.65
CA TYR A 785 0.43 -44.44 -19.96
C TYR A 785 -0.22 -45.88 -20.12
N PRO A 786 -1.08 -46.24 -21.12
CA PRO A 786 -0.64 -46.57 -22.51
C PRO A 786 -1.67 -46.35 -23.68
N LYS A 787 -1.95 -47.38 -24.51
CA LYS A 787 -2.37 -47.36 -25.93
C LYS A 787 -3.81 -47.87 -26.25
N ASP A 788 -4.26 -47.47 -27.46
CA ASP A 788 -5.26 -48.08 -28.36
C ASP A 788 -6.74 -48.15 -27.92
N LEU A 789 -7.55 -47.25 -28.46
CA LEU A 789 -8.97 -47.37 -28.84
C LEU A 789 -9.38 -46.09 -29.63
N GLY A 790 -10.14 -46.21 -30.73
CA GLY A 790 -10.64 -45.05 -31.50
C GLY A 790 -12.09 -44.69 -31.13
N PRO A 791 -12.85 -43.95 -31.96
CA PRO A 791 -12.50 -42.77 -32.73
C PRO A 791 -12.86 -41.47 -31.95
N SER A 792 -12.57 -41.40 -30.66
CA SER A 792 -12.54 -40.15 -29.89
C SER A 792 -11.13 -39.56 -29.97
N ARG A 793 -10.97 -38.27 -30.32
CA ARG A 793 -9.63 -37.67 -30.53
C ARG A 793 -8.98 -37.27 -29.20
N VAL A 794 -8.59 -38.27 -28.41
CA VAL A 794 -7.83 -38.11 -27.17
C VAL A 794 -6.48 -37.44 -27.47
N ILE A 795 -6.26 -36.24 -26.94
CA ILE A 795 -4.96 -35.57 -27.03
C ILE A 795 -4.16 -35.94 -25.79
N HIS A 796 -3.12 -36.75 -25.99
CA HIS A 796 -2.18 -37.07 -24.93
C HIS A 796 -1.21 -35.90 -24.68
N PHE A 797 -0.73 -35.78 -23.45
CA PHE A 797 0.38 -34.90 -23.09
C PHE A 797 1.34 -35.64 -22.16
N THR A 798 2.63 -35.35 -22.33
CA THR A 798 3.76 -36.05 -21.70
C THR A 798 4.41 -35.24 -20.59
N SER A 799 4.04 -33.96 -20.43
CA SER A 799 4.61 -33.05 -19.43
C SER A 799 3.64 -31.96 -18.98
N GLU A 800 3.90 -31.37 -17.79
CA GLU A 800 3.20 -30.19 -17.25
C GLU A 800 3.16 -29.02 -18.27
N ARG A 801 4.24 -28.87 -19.05
CA ARG A 801 4.38 -27.83 -20.08
C ARG A 801 3.42 -28.03 -21.25
N GLU A 802 3.22 -29.27 -21.68
CA GLU A 802 2.35 -29.64 -22.80
C GLU A 802 0.86 -29.56 -22.40
N PHE A 803 0.52 -29.98 -21.18
CA PHE A 803 -0.82 -29.79 -20.61
C PHE A 803 -1.26 -28.31 -20.59
N VAL A 804 -0.37 -27.43 -20.09
CA VAL A 804 -0.60 -25.98 -20.06
C VAL A 804 -0.77 -25.42 -21.49
N GLN A 805 -0.05 -25.97 -22.47
CA GLN A 805 -0.14 -25.55 -23.87
C GLN A 805 -1.49 -25.92 -24.50
N LEU A 806 -2.09 -27.07 -24.15
CA LEU A 806 -3.41 -27.49 -24.61
C LEU A 806 -4.55 -26.64 -24.01
N LEU A 807 -4.44 -26.27 -22.73
CA LEU A 807 -5.37 -25.32 -22.10
C LEU A 807 -5.33 -23.94 -22.76
N HIS A 808 -4.12 -23.45 -23.10
CA HIS A 808 -3.96 -22.19 -23.84
C HIS A 808 -4.48 -22.24 -25.29
N GLN A 809 -4.66 -23.42 -25.88
CA GLN A 809 -5.27 -23.61 -27.19
C GLN A 809 -6.81 -23.66 -27.15
N GLY A 810 -7.44 -23.34 -26.01
CA GLY A 810 -8.90 -23.20 -25.88
C GLY A 810 -9.68 -24.52 -25.99
N HIS A 811 -9.02 -25.66 -25.78
CA HIS A 811 -9.68 -26.96 -25.81
C HIS A 811 -10.38 -27.22 -24.47
N PRO A 812 -11.65 -27.68 -24.44
CA PRO A 812 -12.34 -28.00 -23.20
C PRO A 812 -11.76 -29.29 -22.59
N VAL A 813 -11.10 -29.17 -21.43
CA VAL A 813 -10.44 -30.28 -20.75
C VAL A 813 -11.29 -30.76 -19.56
N VAL A 814 -11.57 -32.07 -19.52
CA VAL A 814 -12.13 -32.75 -18.34
C VAL A 814 -10.98 -33.40 -17.56
N VAL A 815 -10.88 -33.12 -16.26
CA VAL A 815 -9.84 -33.69 -15.39
C VAL A 815 -10.50 -34.60 -14.35
N ALA A 816 -10.15 -35.89 -14.37
CA ALA A 816 -10.60 -36.87 -13.40
C ALA A 816 -9.52 -37.17 -12.34
N PHE A 817 -9.94 -37.36 -11.09
CA PHE A 817 -9.06 -37.72 -9.96
C PHE A 817 -9.67 -38.89 -9.17
N THR A 818 -8.83 -39.81 -8.69
CA THR A 818 -9.21 -40.85 -7.72
C THR A 818 -8.50 -40.61 -6.40
N ILE A 819 -9.20 -40.08 -5.39
CA ILE A 819 -8.62 -39.79 -4.06
C ILE A 819 -9.59 -40.25 -2.94
N ARG A 820 -9.01 -40.66 -1.80
CA ARG A 820 -9.69 -41.07 -0.56
C ARG A 820 -10.55 -39.94 0.04
N GLY A 821 -11.59 -40.32 0.79
CA GLY A 821 -12.65 -39.42 1.29
C GLY A 821 -12.28 -38.38 2.37
N ASN A 822 -13.33 -37.75 2.91
CA ASN A 822 -13.38 -36.63 3.87
C ASN A 822 -12.77 -35.28 3.46
N TYR A 823 -11.99 -35.18 2.38
CA TYR A 823 -11.48 -33.90 1.86
C TYR A 823 -12.33 -33.26 0.74
N THR A 824 -13.52 -33.81 0.44
CA THR A 824 -14.35 -33.43 -0.73
C THR A 824 -14.80 -31.97 -0.70
N LYS A 825 -15.52 -31.52 0.35
CA LYS A 825 -16.15 -30.18 0.38
C LYS A 825 -15.18 -29.00 0.20
N HIS A 826 -13.93 -29.11 0.66
CA HIS A 826 -12.93 -28.05 0.47
C HIS A 826 -12.41 -28.02 -0.97
N LEU A 827 -12.19 -29.19 -1.58
CA LEU A 827 -11.76 -29.28 -2.97
C LEU A 827 -12.88 -28.87 -3.94
N ASP A 828 -14.12 -29.28 -3.69
CA ASP A 828 -15.30 -28.89 -4.48
C ASP A 828 -15.41 -27.35 -4.51
N ARG A 829 -15.31 -26.70 -3.35
CA ARG A 829 -15.30 -25.22 -3.23
C ARG A 829 -14.14 -24.55 -3.97
N VAL A 830 -12.92 -25.10 -3.89
CA VAL A 830 -11.74 -24.55 -4.60
C VAL A 830 -11.88 -24.71 -6.12
N LEU A 831 -12.54 -25.78 -6.59
CA LEU A 831 -12.85 -25.98 -8.01
C LEU A 831 -13.98 -25.07 -8.49
N GLU A 832 -15.00 -24.82 -7.67
CA GLU A 832 -16.05 -23.82 -7.95
C GLU A 832 -15.47 -22.39 -8.04
N GLU A 833 -14.72 -21.96 -7.03
CA GLU A 833 -14.07 -20.64 -6.99
C GLU A 833 -13.13 -20.47 -8.21
N GLY A 834 -12.34 -21.50 -8.57
CA GLY A 834 -11.47 -21.48 -9.74
C GLY A 834 -12.18 -21.54 -11.10
N ALA A 835 -13.34 -22.22 -11.21
CA ALA A 835 -14.12 -22.29 -12.44
C ALA A 835 -14.79 -20.95 -12.76
N VAL A 836 -15.36 -20.30 -11.74
CA VAL A 836 -16.01 -18.99 -11.85
C VAL A 836 -15.00 -17.88 -12.21
N GLU A 837 -13.78 -17.94 -11.67
CA GLU A 837 -12.78 -16.89 -11.85
C GLU A 837 -12.01 -16.95 -13.19
N PHE A 838 -11.81 -18.14 -13.78
CA PHE A 838 -10.90 -18.28 -14.93
C PHE A 838 -11.53 -18.70 -16.26
N TYR A 839 -12.53 -19.59 -16.31
CA TYR A 839 -13.10 -20.07 -17.58
C TYR A 839 -14.57 -20.54 -17.47
N PRO A 840 -15.59 -19.71 -17.83
CA PRO A 840 -17.02 -20.07 -17.71
C PRO A 840 -17.51 -21.15 -18.69
N HIS A 841 -16.61 -21.82 -19.42
CA HIS A 841 -16.92 -22.86 -20.40
C HIS A 841 -16.17 -24.18 -20.16
N VAL A 842 -15.33 -24.27 -19.12
CA VAL A 842 -14.62 -25.50 -18.75
C VAL A 842 -15.42 -26.27 -17.72
N LYS A 843 -15.73 -27.55 -18.00
CA LYS A 843 -16.46 -28.43 -17.08
C LYS A 843 -15.52 -29.43 -16.41
N PHE A 844 -15.41 -29.33 -15.09
CA PHE A 844 -14.76 -30.34 -14.26
C PHE A 844 -15.75 -31.47 -13.92
N MET A 845 -15.31 -32.72 -13.87
CA MET A 845 -16.18 -33.87 -13.62
C MET A 845 -15.54 -34.84 -12.61
N ARG A 846 -16.28 -35.20 -11.56
CA ARG A 846 -15.82 -36.11 -10.51
C ARG A 846 -16.27 -37.53 -10.80
N VAL A 847 -15.36 -38.49 -10.68
CA VAL A 847 -15.64 -39.92 -10.88
C VAL A 847 -15.36 -40.66 -9.58
N GLU A 848 -16.40 -41.19 -8.96
CA GLU A 848 -16.28 -41.98 -7.73
C GLU A 848 -16.43 -43.48 -8.02
N CYS A 849 -15.53 -44.28 -7.43
CA CYS A 849 -15.52 -45.74 -7.50
C CYS A 849 -16.12 -46.33 -6.21
N PRO A 850 -17.41 -46.76 -6.18
CA PRO A 850 -18.11 -46.89 -4.90
C PRO A 850 -17.83 -48.15 -4.08
N LYS A 851 -17.29 -49.23 -4.68
CA LYS A 851 -17.60 -50.59 -4.18
C LYS A 851 -16.52 -51.45 -3.50
N TYR A 852 -15.22 -51.33 -3.80
CA TYR A 852 -14.19 -52.11 -3.08
C TYR A 852 -12.81 -51.44 -3.02
N PRO A 853 -12.38 -50.87 -1.87
CA PRO A 853 -11.06 -50.24 -1.76
C PRO A 853 -9.89 -51.23 -1.88
N GLY A 854 -10.10 -52.53 -1.62
CA GLY A 854 -9.08 -53.57 -1.75
C GLY A 854 -8.94 -54.17 -3.15
N PHE A 855 -10.03 -54.23 -3.95
CA PHE A 855 -10.04 -54.94 -5.23
C PHE A 855 -9.42 -54.10 -6.37
N CYS A 856 -9.48 -52.76 -6.26
CA CYS A 856 -8.77 -51.86 -7.17
C CYS A 856 -7.24 -52.01 -7.07
N ILE A 857 -6.70 -52.28 -5.87
CA ILE A 857 -5.25 -52.36 -5.63
C ILE A 857 -4.64 -53.65 -6.22
N THR A 858 -5.35 -54.78 -6.16
CA THR A 858 -4.85 -56.07 -6.66
C THR A 858 -5.06 -56.29 -8.14
N ARG A 859 -6.07 -55.67 -8.78
CA ARG A 859 -6.30 -55.81 -10.23
C ARG A 859 -5.68 -54.70 -11.11
N GLN A 860 -5.25 -53.57 -10.55
CA GLN A 860 -4.59 -52.47 -11.30
C GLN A 860 -3.10 -52.27 -10.95
N ARG A 861 -2.32 -53.35 -10.82
CA ARG A 861 -0.84 -53.24 -10.80
C ARG A 861 -0.22 -52.97 -12.19
N LYS A 862 -1.01 -52.89 -13.25
CA LYS A 862 -0.53 -52.71 -14.65
C LYS A 862 -1.39 -51.79 -15.55
N GLU A 863 -2.55 -51.31 -15.10
CA GLU A 863 -3.44 -50.45 -15.90
C GLU A 863 -3.90 -49.25 -15.07
N TYR A 864 -3.69 -48.04 -15.61
CA TYR A 864 -3.90 -46.75 -14.96
C TYR A 864 -5.14 -46.03 -15.54
N PRO A 865 -5.72 -45.02 -14.86
CA PRO A 865 -6.93 -44.33 -15.33
C PRO A 865 -6.71 -43.55 -16.65
N PHE A 866 -7.78 -43.45 -17.45
CA PHE A 866 -7.82 -42.73 -18.72
C PHE A 866 -8.70 -41.46 -18.65
N ILE A 867 -8.57 -40.58 -19.65
CA ILE A 867 -9.37 -39.36 -19.83
C ILE A 867 -10.11 -39.49 -21.16
N GLU A 868 -11.41 -39.19 -21.15
CA GLU A 868 -12.25 -39.16 -22.35
C GLU A 868 -12.78 -37.73 -22.58
N MET A 869 -12.76 -37.27 -23.83
CA MET A 869 -13.17 -35.92 -24.21
C MET A 869 -14.47 -35.99 -25.03
N PHE A 870 -15.50 -35.26 -24.59
CA PHE A 870 -16.78 -35.13 -25.28
C PHE A 870 -16.88 -33.78 -25.99
N HIS A 871 -17.43 -33.76 -27.20
CA HIS A 871 -17.51 -32.55 -28.02
C HIS A 871 -18.76 -31.70 -27.76
N SER A 872 -19.76 -32.22 -27.02
CA SER A 872 -20.87 -31.40 -26.50
C SER A 872 -21.38 -31.89 -25.13
N PRO A 873 -22.09 -31.05 -24.36
CA PRO A 873 -22.77 -31.45 -23.13
C PRO A 873 -23.81 -32.57 -23.33
N GLU A 874 -24.54 -32.60 -24.44
CA GLU A 874 -25.53 -33.64 -24.73
C GLU A 874 -24.88 -35.00 -25.01
N GLN A 875 -23.66 -35.01 -25.59
CA GLN A 875 -22.89 -36.25 -25.78
C GLN A 875 -22.56 -36.92 -24.44
N ALA A 876 -22.11 -36.14 -23.44
CA ALA A 876 -21.78 -36.65 -22.11
C ALA A 876 -23.02 -37.19 -21.37
N ALA A 877 -24.19 -36.59 -21.57
CA ALA A 877 -25.43 -37.03 -20.93
C ALA A 877 -25.99 -38.35 -21.52
N ASN A 878 -25.83 -38.58 -22.82
CA ASN A 878 -26.46 -39.70 -23.52
C ASN A 878 -25.72 -41.05 -23.40
N GLN A 879 -24.43 -41.07 -23.06
CA GLN A 879 -23.68 -42.33 -22.91
C GLN A 879 -24.00 -43.14 -21.63
N GLY A 880 -24.78 -42.58 -20.70
CA GLY A 880 -25.25 -43.30 -19.49
C GLY A 880 -26.17 -44.51 -19.72
N ARG A 881 -26.27 -45.03 -20.96
CA ARG A 881 -27.19 -46.11 -21.37
C ARG A 881 -26.60 -47.19 -22.29
N VAL A 882 -25.29 -47.21 -22.57
CA VAL A 882 -24.66 -48.37 -23.24
C VAL A 882 -23.85 -49.16 -22.22
N ALA A 883 -24.42 -50.28 -21.76
CA ALA A 883 -23.78 -51.14 -20.78
C ALA A 883 -23.04 -52.30 -21.47
N ASP A 884 -21.71 -52.36 -21.28
CA ASP A 884 -21.04 -53.66 -21.22
C ASP A 884 -21.49 -54.34 -19.90
N PRO A 885 -22.11 -55.53 -19.95
CA PRO A 885 -22.61 -56.21 -18.75
C PRO A 885 -21.53 -56.60 -17.73
N ASN A 886 -20.24 -56.56 -18.09
CA ASN A 886 -19.12 -56.85 -17.18
C ASN A 886 -18.46 -55.62 -16.55
N THR A 887 -18.86 -54.39 -16.92
CA THR A 887 -18.26 -53.18 -16.35
C THR A 887 -18.99 -52.75 -15.08
N THR A 888 -18.24 -52.53 -13.99
CA THR A 888 -18.83 -52.13 -12.70
C THR A 888 -19.37 -50.70 -12.79
N LYS A 889 -20.63 -50.48 -12.36
CA LYS A 889 -21.25 -49.14 -12.36
C LYS A 889 -20.41 -48.14 -11.54
N TYR A 890 -19.80 -47.18 -12.23
CA TYR A 890 -19.24 -45.96 -11.65
C TYR A 890 -20.38 -45.00 -11.28
N SER A 891 -20.20 -44.20 -10.23
CA SER A 891 -21.00 -42.99 -10.03
C SER A 891 -20.18 -41.79 -10.48
N CYS A 892 -20.40 -41.37 -11.73
CA CYS A 892 -19.95 -40.08 -12.22
C CYS A 892 -20.95 -39.02 -11.72
N GLU A 893 -20.47 -38.08 -10.91
CA GLU A 893 -21.28 -36.94 -10.49
C GLU A 893 -20.84 -35.74 -11.34
N SER A 894 -21.68 -35.37 -12.32
CA SER A 894 -21.40 -34.21 -13.16
C SER A 894 -21.88 -32.95 -12.45
N PHE A 895 -20.95 -32.11 -12.03
CA PHE A 895 -21.26 -30.79 -11.53
C PHE A 895 -21.68 -29.89 -12.69
N THR A 896 -23.00 -29.78 -12.91
CA THR A 896 -23.57 -28.69 -13.69
C THR A 896 -23.58 -27.44 -12.82
N PHE A 897 -22.47 -26.71 -12.83
CA PHE A 897 -22.40 -25.36 -12.29
C PHE A 897 -23.42 -24.49 -13.03
N GLN A 898 -24.49 -24.08 -12.34
CA GLN A 898 -25.40 -23.05 -12.83
C GLN A 898 -24.76 -21.67 -12.58
N LEU A 899 -24.97 -20.76 -13.54
CA LEU A 899 -24.52 -19.36 -13.50
C LEU A 899 -25.26 -18.55 -12.43
#